data_AF-A0A5F4WKW8-F1
#
_entry.id   AF-A0A5F4WKW8-F1
#
_cell.length_a   1.000
_cell.length_b   1.000
_cell.length_c   1.000
_cell.angle_alpha   90.00
_cell.angle_beta   90.00
_cell.angle_gamma   90.00
#
_symmetry.space_group_name_H-M   'P 1'
#
loop_
_entity.id
_entity.type
_entity.pdbx_description
1 polymer ?
#
loop_
_entity_poly.entity_id
_entity_poly.type
_entity_poly.pdbx_seq_one_letter_code
_entity_poly.pdbx_strand_id
1 'polypeptide(L)'
;MQAGAGDTSSSARTRCGGSSRSAGGARAPRGLGVPRRASARPESADSPGGVQGRVPALEGRPPPRLLEPLSSGPGRGLAGFGRARFTSPGPDGPAGSCLRWQLRGAPQALCLPGRRSVRPLAPEELGLNLTSRAAAVGRGSGGRRSPGRHCARPRPAPCPGPAPFNGADAGGGGLPAGPAQRKSRAGMSGTRASNDRPPGAGGVKRGRLQQEAAATGSRVTVVLGAQWGDEGKGKVVDLLATDADIISRCQGGNNAGHTVVVDGKEYDFHLLPSGIINTKALSFIGNGVVIHLPGLFEEAEKNEKKGLKDWEKRLIISDRAHLVFDFHQAVDGLQEVQRQAQEGKNIGTTKKGIGPTYSSKAARTGLRICDLLSDFDEFSSRFKNLAQQHQSMFPTLEIDIEGQLKRLKGFAERIRPMVRDGVYFMYEALHGPPKKILVEGANAALLDIDFGTYPFVTSSNCTVGGVCTGLGIPPQNIGDVYGVVKAYTTRVGIGAFPTEQINEIGDLLQSRGHEWGVTTGRKRRCGWLDLMILRYAHMVNGFTALALTKLDILDVLGEIKVGVSYKLNGKRIPYFPANQEMLQKVEVEYETLPGWKADTTGARRWEDLPPQAQNYIRFVENHVGVAVKWVGVGKSRESMIQLF
;
A
#
# COMPACT_ATOMS: atom_id res chain seq x y z
N MET A 1 36.47 44.57 44.32
CA MET A 1 35.71 44.46 45.58
C MET A 1 34.99 43.13 45.50
N GLN A 2 35.46 41.99 46.05
CA GLN A 2 35.99 41.67 47.41
C GLN A 2 34.94 41.94 48.51
N ALA A 3 34.71 41.06 49.50
CA ALA A 3 35.31 39.73 49.86
C ALA A 3 34.20 38.78 50.40
N GLY A 4 34.39 37.53 50.87
CA GLY A 4 35.54 36.60 51.09
C GLY A 4 34.99 35.15 51.30
N ALA A 5 35.74 34.05 51.08
CA ALA A 5 36.66 33.34 52.01
C ALA A 5 35.96 32.60 53.20
N GLY A 6 36.33 31.39 53.66
CA GLY A 6 37.37 30.41 53.24
C GLY A 6 36.81 29.13 52.55
N ASP A 7 37.49 27.98 52.46
CA ASP A 7 38.64 27.49 53.25
C ASP A 7 39.81 26.83 52.47
N THR A 8 40.92 26.76 53.20
CA THR A 8 42.23 26.09 53.09
C THR A 8 42.23 24.57 52.78
N SER A 9 43.33 23.89 52.39
CA SER A 9 44.65 24.28 51.81
C SER A 9 45.57 23.07 51.54
N SER A 10 46.40 23.12 50.49
CA SER A 10 47.77 22.51 50.37
C SER A 10 47.95 20.96 50.46
N SER A 11 49.09 20.34 50.08
CA SER A 11 49.99 20.51 48.91
C SER A 11 51.06 19.40 48.89
N ALA A 12 51.43 18.83 47.73
CA ALA A 12 52.70 18.09 47.57
C ALA A 12 53.19 18.01 46.11
N ARG A 13 54.52 18.09 45.93
CA ARG A 13 55.32 17.64 44.77
C ARG A 13 56.32 16.56 45.32
N THR A 14 57.21 15.84 44.63
CA THR A 14 57.98 16.12 43.40
C THR A 14 58.74 14.87 42.89
N ARG A 15 58.74 14.61 41.56
CA ARG A 15 59.82 14.05 40.66
C ARG A 15 60.58 12.71 40.92
N CYS A 16 61.18 12.25 39.80
CA CYS A 16 62.24 11.22 39.60
C CYS A 16 61.81 9.75 39.78
N GLY A 17 62.24 8.77 38.98
CA GLY A 17 63.05 8.68 37.73
C GLY A 17 63.20 7.18 37.35
N GLY A 18 63.72 6.69 36.21
CA GLY A 18 64.24 7.28 34.96
C GLY A 18 64.95 6.18 34.12
N SER A 19 65.14 6.39 32.81
CA SER A 19 65.85 5.48 31.86
C SER A 19 65.11 4.15 31.50
N SER A 20 65.34 3.45 30.37
CA SER A 20 66.19 3.71 29.18
C SER A 20 65.65 3.04 27.89
N ARG A 21 65.88 3.71 26.73
CA ARG A 21 66.40 3.24 25.39
C ARG A 21 66.03 1.82 24.86
N SER A 22 65.87 1.58 23.54
CA SER A 22 66.14 2.39 22.33
C SER A 22 65.44 1.85 21.05
N ALA A 23 65.56 2.63 19.96
CA ALA A 23 65.30 2.36 18.53
C ALA A 23 65.49 0.92 18.01
N GLY A 24 64.95 0.52 16.84
CA GLY A 24 64.24 1.27 15.79
C GLY A 24 64.83 1.01 14.39
N GLY A 25 64.19 1.49 13.32
CA GLY A 25 64.66 1.35 11.93
C GLY A 25 63.61 0.78 10.97
N ALA A 26 63.68 1.14 9.69
CA ALA A 26 62.69 0.78 8.67
C ALA A 26 63.35 0.53 7.30
N ARG A 27 62.76 -0.35 6.47
CA ARG A 27 62.73 -0.28 4.99
C ARG A 27 61.98 -1.47 4.35
N ALA A 28 61.45 -1.24 3.15
CA ALA A 28 61.03 -2.24 2.16
C ALA A 28 62.23 -2.56 1.20
N PRO A 29 62.19 -3.42 0.14
CA PRO A 29 60.99 -3.93 -0.58
C PRO A 29 61.07 -5.36 -1.24
N ARG A 30 60.01 -5.70 -2.00
CA ARG A 30 59.93 -6.61 -3.20
C ARG A 30 60.53 -8.04 -3.19
N GLY A 31 59.68 -9.02 -3.55
CA GLY A 31 59.95 -9.94 -4.67
C GLY A 31 59.69 -11.46 -4.49
N LEU A 32 58.89 -12.05 -5.42
CA LEU A 32 58.84 -13.48 -5.85
C LEU A 32 58.49 -14.56 -4.78
N GLY A 33 57.86 -15.72 -5.08
CA GLY A 33 57.11 -16.16 -6.27
C GLY A 33 56.98 -17.70 -6.41
N VAL A 34 55.74 -18.24 -6.53
CA VAL A 34 55.37 -19.62 -6.98
C VAL A 34 55.69 -20.78 -6.00
N PRO A 35 54.74 -21.70 -5.67
CA PRO A 35 54.59 -23.00 -6.38
C PRO A 35 53.25 -23.23 -7.10
N ARG A 36 53.05 -24.41 -7.72
CA ARG A 36 51.92 -24.76 -8.62
C ARG A 36 51.64 -26.29 -8.62
N ARG A 37 50.39 -26.71 -8.94
CA ARG A 37 49.91 -28.11 -9.22
C ARG A 37 49.78 -29.08 -8.02
N ALA A 38 49.03 -30.21 -8.07
CA ALA A 38 47.78 -30.60 -8.78
C ALA A 38 47.33 -32.05 -8.41
N SER A 39 46.09 -32.44 -8.81
CA SER A 39 45.55 -33.83 -8.96
C SER A 39 45.19 -34.61 -7.66
N ALA A 40 44.32 -35.64 -7.63
CA ALA A 40 43.52 -36.33 -8.67
C ALA A 40 42.15 -36.87 -8.14
N ARG A 41 41.36 -37.58 -8.99
CA ARG A 41 40.15 -38.38 -8.59
C ARG A 41 40.54 -39.78 -8.04
N PRO A 42 39.57 -40.61 -7.61
CA PRO A 42 39.03 -41.65 -8.52
C PRO A 42 37.48 -41.79 -8.49
N GLU A 43 36.94 -42.89 -9.05
CA GLU A 43 35.52 -43.06 -9.45
C GLU A 43 34.87 -44.36 -8.90
N SER A 44 33.53 -44.40 -8.92
CA SER A 44 32.58 -45.55 -8.94
C SER A 44 32.97 -46.97 -8.47
N ALA A 45 32.12 -47.59 -7.62
CA ALA A 45 31.30 -48.78 -7.98
C ALA A 45 30.38 -49.29 -6.83
N ASP A 46 29.17 -49.73 -7.19
CA ASP A 46 28.31 -50.82 -6.67
C ASP A 46 27.95 -51.07 -5.17
N SER A 47 26.83 -51.79 -5.03
CA SER A 47 26.19 -52.41 -3.85
C SER A 47 26.27 -53.96 -3.99
N PRO A 48 25.88 -54.88 -3.06
CA PRO A 48 24.85 -54.72 -1.99
C PRO A 48 25.00 -55.50 -0.64
N GLY A 49 24.12 -55.19 0.32
CA GLY A 49 23.83 -56.00 1.53
C GLY A 49 24.86 -55.92 2.67
N GLY A 50 24.55 -56.24 3.94
CA GLY A 50 23.26 -56.54 4.58
C GLY A 50 23.42 -57.00 6.05
N VAL A 51 22.30 -57.23 6.77
CA VAL A 51 22.18 -57.99 8.05
C VAL A 51 22.57 -57.31 9.40
N GLN A 52 21.51 -56.88 10.12
CA GLN A 52 21.22 -56.98 11.57
C GLN A 52 22.13 -56.38 12.67
N GLY A 53 21.50 -55.54 13.51
CA GLY A 53 21.75 -55.36 14.95
C GLY A 53 20.40 -55.22 15.68
N ARG A 54 20.27 -55.66 16.94
CA ARG A 54 18.96 -55.83 17.64
C ARG A 54 18.65 -54.80 18.75
N VAL A 55 17.38 -54.39 18.76
CA VAL A 55 16.46 -53.90 19.82
C VAL A 55 16.97 -53.73 21.27
N PRO A 56 16.42 -52.75 22.02
CA PRO A 56 15.23 -53.03 22.84
C PRO A 56 14.05 -52.07 22.58
N ALA A 57 12.85 -52.50 22.97
CA ALA A 57 11.58 -51.81 22.69
C ALA A 57 10.92 -51.27 23.97
N LEU A 58 10.07 -50.24 23.81
CA LEU A 58 9.14 -49.74 24.83
C LEU A 58 7.77 -49.45 24.20
N GLU A 59 6.73 -49.71 24.99
CA GLU A 59 5.31 -49.51 24.67
C GLU A 59 4.93 -48.02 24.85
N GLY A 60 3.82 -47.48 24.33
CA GLY A 60 2.74 -48.06 23.52
C GLY A 60 1.42 -47.32 23.78
N ARG A 61 0.94 -46.50 22.82
CA ARG A 61 -0.40 -45.86 22.86
C ARG A 61 -0.97 -45.71 21.44
N PRO A 62 -2.18 -46.22 21.15
CA PRO A 62 -2.84 -46.07 19.85
C PRO A 62 -3.73 -44.80 19.77
N PRO A 63 -4.04 -44.29 18.56
CA PRO A 63 -5.03 -43.24 18.35
C PRO A 63 -6.48 -43.77 18.47
N PRO A 64 -7.48 -42.90 18.74
CA PRO A 64 -8.86 -43.32 18.93
C PRO A 64 -9.53 -43.77 17.62
N ARG A 65 -10.35 -44.83 17.71
CA ARG A 65 -11.29 -45.25 16.65
C ARG A 65 -12.68 -44.69 16.93
N LEU A 66 -13.47 -44.49 15.87
CA LEU A 66 -14.91 -44.22 15.99
C LEU A 66 -15.63 -45.47 16.51
N LEU A 67 -16.75 -45.25 17.21
CA LEU A 67 -17.64 -46.29 17.73
C LEU A 67 -18.84 -46.48 16.79
N GLU A 68 -19.08 -47.72 16.38
CA GLU A 68 -20.43 -48.22 16.08
C GLU A 68 -20.94 -49.04 17.27
N PRO A 69 -22.26 -49.03 17.54
CA PRO A 69 -22.94 -50.08 18.29
C PRO A 69 -24.01 -50.78 17.43
N LEU A 70 -23.99 -52.13 17.42
CA LEU A 70 -24.98 -52.98 16.74
C LEU A 70 -25.74 -53.87 17.73
N SER A 71 -27.07 -53.94 17.56
CA SER A 71 -28.02 -54.78 18.34
C SER A 71 -28.16 -54.42 19.84
N SER A 72 -29.23 -54.78 20.55
CA SER A 72 -30.37 -55.66 20.22
C SER A 72 -31.71 -55.14 20.76
N GLY A 73 -32.84 -55.71 20.31
CA GLY A 73 -34.19 -55.44 20.85
C GLY A 73 -34.48 -56.14 22.20
N PRO A 74 -35.73 -56.15 22.72
CA PRO A 74 -36.98 -56.28 21.93
C PRO A 74 -38.23 -55.45 22.36
N GLY A 75 -39.21 -55.36 21.46
CA GLY A 75 -40.63 -55.60 21.81
C GLY A 75 -41.64 -54.44 21.80
N ARG A 76 -42.63 -54.55 20.88
CA ARG A 76 -43.97 -53.87 20.84
C ARG A 76 -43.97 -52.34 20.55
N GLY A 77 -44.72 -51.82 19.57
CA GLY A 77 -45.49 -52.48 18.48
C GLY A 77 -46.37 -51.52 17.63
N LEU A 78 -46.84 -52.04 16.48
CA LEU A 78 -47.95 -51.57 15.60
C LEU A 78 -47.81 -50.29 14.72
N ALA A 79 -47.93 -50.51 13.40
CA ALA A 79 -48.46 -49.67 12.29
C ALA A 79 -47.92 -48.23 12.02
N GLY A 80 -47.79 -47.77 10.76
CA GLY A 80 -47.87 -48.47 9.46
C GLY A 80 -48.07 -47.55 8.23
N PHE A 81 -47.23 -47.72 7.18
CA PHE A 81 -47.32 -47.13 5.81
C PHE A 81 -47.27 -45.58 5.69
N GLY A 82 -46.85 -44.98 4.55
CA GLY A 82 -46.42 -45.52 3.25
C GLY A 82 -45.47 -44.59 2.47
N ARG A 83 -44.98 -45.04 1.29
CA ARG A 83 -43.89 -44.42 0.50
C ARG A 83 -44.38 -43.47 -0.62
N ALA A 84 -43.50 -42.58 -1.08
CA ALA A 84 -43.18 -42.44 -2.52
C ALA A 84 -41.83 -41.72 -2.78
N ARG A 85 -41.08 -42.20 -3.80
CA ARG A 85 -40.13 -41.45 -4.65
C ARG A 85 -40.49 -41.78 -6.09
N PHE A 86 -40.27 -40.88 -7.05
CA PHE A 86 -40.00 -41.27 -8.44
C PHE A 86 -39.17 -40.21 -9.18
N THR A 87 -38.60 -40.59 -10.31
CA THR A 87 -37.67 -39.81 -11.16
C THR A 87 -38.32 -39.37 -12.49
N SER A 88 -37.63 -38.48 -13.22
CA SER A 88 -38.04 -37.85 -14.49
C SER A 88 -38.39 -38.84 -15.62
N PRO A 89 -39.13 -38.37 -16.65
CA PRO A 89 -38.43 -37.99 -17.90
C PRO A 89 -38.99 -36.72 -18.59
N GLY A 90 -38.35 -36.31 -19.70
CA GLY A 90 -38.94 -35.45 -20.76
C GLY A 90 -39.34 -36.31 -21.99
N PRO A 91 -39.61 -35.74 -23.19
CA PRO A 91 -39.30 -34.38 -23.67
C PRO A 91 -40.50 -33.61 -24.29
N ASP A 92 -40.19 -32.56 -25.07
CA ASP A 92 -41.03 -31.80 -26.03
C ASP A 92 -42.19 -30.91 -25.52
N GLY A 93 -42.57 -29.93 -26.35
CA GLY A 93 -43.60 -28.89 -26.09
C GLY A 93 -44.52 -28.69 -27.30
N PRO A 94 -45.11 -27.49 -27.57
CA PRO A 94 -45.01 -26.19 -26.88
C PRO A 94 -46.39 -25.55 -26.55
N ALA A 95 -46.40 -24.22 -26.30
CA ALA A 95 -47.56 -23.32 -26.19
C ALA A 95 -48.44 -23.43 -24.92
N GLY A 96 -49.27 -22.40 -24.65
CA GLY A 96 -50.25 -22.39 -23.55
C GLY A 96 -50.31 -21.09 -22.73
N SER A 97 -51.24 -20.21 -23.09
CA SER A 97 -51.52 -18.92 -22.43
C SER A 97 -52.02 -18.98 -20.98
N CYS A 98 -51.91 -17.84 -20.28
CA CYS A 98 -52.40 -17.58 -18.92
C CYS A 98 -53.82 -18.06 -18.57
N LEU A 99 -54.01 -18.50 -17.31
CA LEU A 99 -55.00 -18.05 -16.29
C LEU A 99 -54.75 -18.93 -15.01
N ARG A 100 -55.46 -18.86 -13.87
CA ARG A 100 -55.86 -17.78 -12.91
C ARG A 100 -56.77 -18.44 -11.83
N TRP A 101 -56.97 -17.82 -10.64
CA TRP A 101 -57.86 -18.29 -9.52
C TRP A 101 -57.29 -19.50 -8.72
N GLN A 102 -57.64 -19.77 -7.44
CA GLN A 102 -58.05 -18.94 -6.27
C GLN A 102 -57.87 -19.74 -4.96
N LEU A 103 -58.13 -19.12 -3.79
CA LEU A 103 -58.79 -19.58 -2.53
C LEU A 103 -58.19 -18.78 -1.34
N ARG A 104 -58.94 -18.09 -0.46
CA ARG A 104 -59.90 -18.51 0.60
C ARG A 104 -59.23 -19.31 1.74
N GLY A 105 -59.44 -19.01 3.03
CA GLY A 105 -60.31 -18.00 3.66
C GLY A 105 -59.96 -17.69 5.14
N ALA A 106 -60.79 -16.88 5.82
CA ALA A 106 -60.61 -16.37 7.20
C ALA A 106 -61.43 -17.21 8.24
N PRO A 107 -61.91 -16.78 9.44
CA PRO A 107 -62.02 -15.44 10.10
C PRO A 107 -61.08 -15.35 11.35
N GLN A 108 -61.14 -14.43 12.35
CA GLN A 108 -62.06 -13.34 12.77
C GLN A 108 -61.25 -12.05 13.13
N ALA A 109 -61.80 -11.12 13.93
CA ALA A 109 -62.54 -9.94 13.46
C ALA A 109 -63.05 -9.08 14.65
N LEU A 110 -62.49 -7.87 14.86
CA LEU A 110 -63.04 -6.82 15.74
C LEU A 110 -62.63 -5.41 15.23
N CYS A 111 -63.28 -4.34 15.73
CA CYS A 111 -63.63 -3.20 14.87
C CYS A 111 -62.77 -1.91 14.98
N LEU A 112 -62.56 -1.30 13.80
CA LEU A 112 -62.72 0.11 13.36
C LEU A 112 -62.95 1.26 14.40
N PRO A 113 -62.71 2.55 14.05
CA PRO A 113 -62.27 3.14 12.76
C PRO A 113 -61.01 4.05 12.86
N GLY A 114 -60.43 4.59 11.78
CA GLY A 114 -60.68 4.39 10.35
C GLY A 114 -60.15 5.54 9.46
N ARG A 115 -60.12 5.32 8.14
CA ARG A 115 -59.65 6.20 7.04
C ARG A 115 -58.13 6.45 7.04
N ARG A 116 -57.35 5.94 6.07
CA ARG A 116 -57.30 6.20 4.59
C ARG A 116 -56.62 7.54 4.23
N SER A 117 -55.78 7.64 3.19
CA SER A 117 -55.02 6.63 2.43
C SER A 117 -54.15 7.28 1.35
N VAL A 118 -52.90 6.80 1.21
CA VAL A 118 -52.17 6.65 -0.08
C VAL A 118 -51.66 7.93 -0.80
N ARG A 119 -50.43 7.81 -1.34
CA ARG A 119 -49.68 8.73 -2.23
C ARG A 119 -50.23 8.65 -3.69
N PRO A 120 -49.68 9.30 -4.74
CA PRO A 120 -48.53 10.22 -4.83
C PRO A 120 -48.83 11.51 -5.61
N LEU A 121 -47.81 12.34 -5.86
CA LEU A 121 -47.42 12.81 -7.22
C LEU A 121 -46.14 13.65 -7.18
N ALA A 122 -45.48 13.73 -8.33
CA ALA A 122 -44.54 14.77 -8.75
C ALA A 122 -44.88 15.06 -10.24
N PRO A 123 -44.61 16.26 -10.79
CA PRO A 123 -43.26 16.54 -11.31
C PRO A 123 -42.84 18.04 -11.27
N GLU A 124 -41.69 18.31 -11.92
CA GLU A 124 -41.26 19.55 -12.61
C GLU A 124 -40.96 20.87 -11.87
N GLU A 125 -39.67 21.21 -11.92
CA GLU A 125 -39.05 22.44 -12.49
C GLU A 125 -39.51 23.88 -12.16
N LEU A 126 -38.58 24.81 -12.44
CA LEU A 126 -38.62 26.27 -12.29
C LEU A 126 -38.67 26.78 -10.82
N GLY A 127 -38.03 27.89 -10.47
CA GLY A 127 -37.10 28.71 -11.25
C GLY A 127 -37.00 30.13 -10.70
N LEU A 128 -35.78 30.68 -10.66
CA LEU A 128 -35.43 32.09 -10.42
C LEU A 128 -35.74 32.73 -9.04
N ASN A 129 -34.66 33.23 -8.43
CA ASN A 129 -34.51 34.54 -7.75
C ASN A 129 -35.76 35.46 -7.66
N LEU A 130 -35.97 36.08 -6.48
CA LEU A 130 -35.68 37.52 -6.27
C LEU A 130 -35.92 38.00 -4.82
N THR A 131 -34.81 38.30 -4.14
CA THR A 131 -34.54 39.49 -3.30
C THR A 131 -35.66 40.30 -2.59
N SER A 132 -35.37 40.60 -1.31
CA SER A 132 -35.42 41.93 -0.64
C SER A 132 -36.58 42.30 0.30
N ARG A 133 -36.24 43.21 1.25
CA ARG A 133 -37.06 43.97 2.22
C ARG A 133 -37.76 43.12 3.30
N ALA A 134 -37.54 43.27 4.62
CA ALA A 134 -37.03 44.32 5.51
C ALA A 134 -38.05 45.33 6.07
N ALA A 135 -38.68 44.96 7.19
CA ALA A 135 -39.09 45.79 8.33
C ALA A 135 -39.12 44.85 9.57
N ALA A 136 -38.60 45.11 10.76
CA ALA A 136 -38.34 46.31 11.58
C ALA A 136 -39.48 46.67 12.55
N VAL A 137 -39.09 47.04 13.79
CA VAL A 137 -39.92 47.42 14.97
C VAL A 137 -40.65 46.24 15.67
N GLY A 138 -40.55 46.04 17.00
CA GLY A 138 -39.55 46.53 17.97
C GLY A 138 -40.04 46.77 19.41
N ARG A 139 -39.09 46.70 20.37
CA ARG A 139 -39.19 47.05 21.82
C ARG A 139 -40.05 46.08 22.66
N GLY A 140 -39.76 45.83 23.95
CA GLY A 140 -38.69 46.26 24.88
C GLY A 140 -38.66 45.32 26.10
N SER A 141 -38.05 45.60 27.26
CA SER A 141 -37.06 46.64 27.66
C SER A 141 -36.63 46.44 29.13
N GLY A 142 -35.34 46.62 29.44
CA GLY A 142 -34.80 46.72 30.81
C GLY A 142 -33.73 45.66 31.17
N GLY A 143 -32.68 45.97 31.94
CA GLY A 143 -32.25 47.30 32.44
C GLY A 143 -31.04 47.24 33.39
N ARG A 144 -30.35 48.40 33.57
CA ARG A 144 -29.10 48.65 34.35
C ARG A 144 -27.82 48.11 33.63
N ARG A 145 -26.75 48.87 33.31
CA ARG A 145 -26.00 50.03 33.88
C ARG A 145 -25.17 49.67 35.12
N SER A 146 -23.91 50.08 35.33
CA SER A 146 -22.81 50.81 34.60
C SER A 146 -21.53 50.70 35.49
N PRO A 147 -20.39 51.43 35.30
CA PRO A 147 -19.67 51.98 34.13
C PRO A 147 -18.34 51.21 33.88
N GLY A 148 -17.35 51.56 33.04
CA GLY A 148 -17.18 52.63 32.04
C GLY A 148 -15.84 53.39 32.18
N ARG A 149 -14.98 53.37 31.14
CA ARG A 149 -13.86 54.30 30.91
C ARG A 149 -13.56 54.41 29.41
N HIS A 150 -13.33 55.63 28.91
CA HIS A 150 -12.93 55.91 27.52
C HIS A 150 -11.43 56.21 27.41
N CYS A 151 -10.85 55.91 26.23
CA CYS A 151 -9.87 56.77 25.56
C CYS A 151 -9.92 56.52 24.03
N ALA A 152 -9.42 57.46 23.24
CA ALA A 152 -9.66 57.53 21.80
C ALA A 152 -8.50 56.96 20.94
N ARG A 153 -8.78 56.75 19.64
CA ARG A 153 -7.80 56.42 18.59
C ARG A 153 -6.92 57.63 18.25
N PRO A 154 -5.76 57.37 17.61
CA PRO A 154 -5.59 57.87 16.23
C PRO A 154 -5.40 56.73 15.20
N ARG A 155 -5.53 57.08 13.91
CA ARG A 155 -5.20 56.21 12.75
C ARG A 155 -3.93 56.74 12.07
N PRO A 156 -3.01 55.87 11.62
CA PRO A 156 -2.13 56.14 10.48
C PRO A 156 -2.84 55.93 9.12
N ALA A 157 -2.25 56.44 8.04
CA ALA A 157 -2.78 56.42 6.68
C ALA A 157 -2.30 55.20 5.85
N PRO A 158 -2.98 54.85 4.74
CA PRO A 158 -2.57 53.75 3.85
C PRO A 158 -1.45 54.15 2.87
N CYS A 159 -0.60 53.19 2.51
CA CYS A 159 0.36 53.32 1.41
C CYS A 159 -0.29 53.02 0.03
N PRO A 160 0.18 53.61 -1.08
CA PRO A 160 -0.49 53.53 -2.38
C PRO A 160 -0.20 52.24 -3.15
N GLY A 161 -1.20 51.78 -3.92
CA GLY A 161 -1.00 50.85 -5.04
C GLY A 161 -0.92 51.62 -6.38
N PRO A 162 -0.23 51.08 -7.41
CA PRO A 162 -0.17 51.70 -8.72
C PRO A 162 -1.49 51.58 -9.49
N ALA A 163 -1.89 52.67 -10.16
CA ALA A 163 -3.07 52.76 -11.02
C ALA A 163 -2.70 52.47 -12.51
N PRO A 164 -3.66 52.15 -13.38
CA PRO A 164 -3.38 51.71 -14.75
C PRO A 164 -3.11 52.88 -15.72
N PHE A 165 -2.48 52.57 -16.85
CA PHE A 165 -2.41 53.46 -18.02
C PHE A 165 -3.42 53.03 -19.10
N ASN A 166 -4.00 54.02 -19.77
CA ASN A 166 -4.99 53.86 -20.83
C ASN A 166 -4.58 54.75 -22.03
N GLY A 167 -4.91 54.34 -23.25
CA GLY A 167 -4.63 55.04 -24.50
C GLY A 167 -4.66 54.04 -25.67
N ALA A 168 -5.71 53.96 -26.50
CA ALA A 168 -6.22 54.96 -27.47
C ALA A 168 -5.31 55.05 -28.73
N ASP A 169 -5.81 55.02 -29.97
CA ASP A 169 -7.21 54.93 -30.42
C ASP A 169 -7.35 54.41 -31.88
N ALA A 170 -8.60 54.22 -32.31
CA ALA A 170 -9.15 54.37 -33.67
C ALA A 170 -8.59 53.61 -34.89
N GLY A 171 -9.48 52.84 -35.53
CA GLY A 171 -9.51 52.61 -37.00
C GLY A 171 -8.74 51.40 -37.56
N GLY A 172 -9.19 50.74 -38.64
CA GLY A 172 -10.48 50.88 -39.33
C GLY A 172 -10.54 50.27 -40.73
N GLY A 173 -11.21 49.10 -40.87
CA GLY A 173 -11.59 48.50 -42.16
C GLY A 173 -10.47 47.77 -42.95
N GLY A 174 -10.85 47.07 -44.04
CA GLY A 174 -9.89 46.65 -45.08
C GLY A 174 -9.51 45.16 -45.18
N LEU A 175 -10.48 44.26 -45.39
CA LEU A 175 -10.28 43.14 -46.33
C LEU A 175 -10.39 43.69 -47.77
N PRO A 176 -9.78 43.10 -48.82
CA PRO A 176 -9.73 41.65 -49.03
C PRO A 176 -8.47 41.05 -49.69
N ALA A 177 -8.60 39.75 -49.99
CA ALA A 177 -7.74 38.83 -50.74
C ALA A 177 -7.03 39.34 -52.02
N GLY A 178 -5.92 38.68 -52.37
CA GLY A 178 -5.30 38.73 -53.70
C GLY A 178 -3.99 37.92 -53.78
N PRO A 179 -3.76 37.05 -54.79
CA PRO A 179 -2.60 36.14 -54.80
C PRO A 179 -1.61 36.42 -55.95
N ALA A 180 -0.79 35.41 -56.27
CA ALA A 180 0.17 35.27 -57.38
C ALA A 180 1.62 35.70 -57.05
N GLN A 181 2.55 34.73 -56.95
CA GLN A 181 3.45 34.22 -58.01
C GLN A 181 4.79 34.98 -58.06
N ARG A 182 5.93 34.38 -57.68
CA ARG A 182 6.67 33.27 -58.35
C ARG A 182 7.48 33.74 -59.57
N LYS A 183 8.72 34.19 -59.30
CA LYS A 183 9.95 34.04 -60.11
C LYS A 183 11.12 34.51 -59.22
N SER A 184 12.06 33.68 -58.77
CA SER A 184 13.08 32.92 -59.51
C SER A 184 14.15 33.76 -60.21
N ARG A 185 15.34 33.86 -59.59
CA ARG A 185 16.62 33.75 -60.30
C ARG A 185 17.74 33.36 -59.33
N ALA A 186 18.68 32.56 -59.80
CA ALA A 186 19.91 32.27 -59.09
C ALA A 186 20.98 33.32 -59.45
N GLY A 187 21.92 33.54 -58.54
CA GLY A 187 23.13 34.36 -58.73
C GLY A 187 24.18 33.90 -57.73
N MET A 188 25.40 33.63 -58.20
CA MET A 188 26.47 33.00 -57.41
C MET A 188 27.52 34.00 -56.93
N SER A 189 28.29 33.57 -55.92
CA SER A 189 29.55 34.16 -55.42
C SER A 189 29.44 35.47 -54.62
N GLY A 190 30.38 35.67 -53.69
CA GLY A 190 30.43 36.83 -52.79
C GLY A 190 30.84 36.47 -51.35
N THR A 191 32.06 35.98 -51.15
CA THR A 191 32.58 35.68 -49.81
C THR A 191 32.90 36.94 -49.00
N ARG A 192 32.27 37.10 -47.84
CA ARG A 192 32.84 37.83 -46.70
C ARG A 192 32.24 37.33 -45.39
N ALA A 193 33.09 37.04 -44.41
CA ALA A 193 32.67 36.61 -43.08
C ALA A 193 32.38 37.82 -42.19
N SER A 194 31.23 37.80 -41.52
CA SER A 194 30.93 38.64 -40.35
C SER A 194 30.39 37.72 -39.25
N ASN A 195 31.00 37.76 -38.07
CA ASN A 195 30.61 36.93 -36.94
C ASN A 195 29.45 37.58 -36.18
N ASP A 196 28.23 37.20 -36.51
CA ASP A 196 27.06 37.45 -35.66
C ASP A 196 26.25 36.16 -35.50
N ARG A 197 26.60 35.37 -34.48
CA ARG A 197 25.72 34.33 -33.93
C ARG A 197 24.95 34.94 -32.76
N PRO A 198 23.60 34.95 -32.76
CA PRO A 198 22.86 35.33 -31.56
C PRO A 198 23.18 34.34 -30.41
N PRO A 199 23.26 34.81 -29.15
CA PRO A 199 23.59 33.96 -28.02
C PRO A 199 22.56 32.84 -27.86
N GLY A 200 23.05 31.60 -27.76
CA GLY A 200 22.21 30.41 -27.89
C GLY A 200 21.17 30.24 -26.77
N ALA A 201 19.89 30.26 -27.13
CA ALA A 201 18.75 30.09 -26.22
C ALA A 201 18.74 28.77 -25.40
N GLY A 202 19.61 27.81 -25.74
CA GLY A 202 19.84 26.61 -24.93
C GLY A 202 20.48 26.88 -23.57
N GLY A 203 21.33 27.92 -23.44
CA GLY A 203 22.01 28.24 -22.18
C GLY A 203 21.04 28.66 -21.06
N VAL A 204 20.15 29.61 -21.37
CA VAL A 204 19.16 30.14 -20.42
C VAL A 204 18.18 29.05 -19.96
N LYS A 205 17.72 28.18 -20.87
CA LYS A 205 16.87 27.04 -20.49
C LYS A 205 17.57 26.05 -19.57
N ARG A 206 18.86 25.76 -19.80
CA ARG A 206 19.63 24.81 -18.97
C ARG A 206 19.88 25.37 -17.56
N GLY A 207 20.29 26.64 -17.46
CA GLY A 207 20.47 27.33 -16.17
C GLY A 207 19.17 27.41 -15.37
N ARG A 208 18.06 27.73 -16.02
CA ARG A 208 16.73 27.76 -15.39
C ARG A 208 16.31 26.38 -14.87
N LEU A 209 16.44 25.32 -15.68
CA LEU A 209 16.13 23.95 -15.25
C LEU A 209 17.03 23.47 -14.10
N GLN A 210 18.30 23.89 -14.04
CA GLN A 210 19.17 23.59 -12.92
C GLN A 210 18.82 24.38 -11.65
N GLN A 211 18.35 25.63 -11.77
CA GLN A 211 17.79 26.38 -10.63
C GLN A 211 16.47 25.77 -10.13
N GLU A 212 15.57 25.38 -11.03
CA GLU A 212 14.28 24.74 -10.69
C GLU A 212 14.49 23.35 -10.05
N ALA A 213 15.51 22.60 -10.49
CA ALA A 213 15.93 21.35 -9.84
C ALA A 213 16.57 21.60 -8.45
N ALA A 214 17.48 22.58 -8.33
CA ALA A 214 18.11 22.92 -7.06
C ALA A 214 17.11 23.45 -6.02
N ALA A 215 16.08 24.18 -6.46
CA ALA A 215 14.98 24.65 -5.60
C ALA A 215 13.99 23.54 -5.19
N THR A 216 13.90 22.45 -5.97
CA THR A 216 13.06 21.27 -5.63
C THR A 216 13.70 20.41 -4.55
N GLY A 217 15.04 20.37 -4.46
CA GLY A 217 15.77 19.49 -3.55
C GLY A 217 15.77 18.02 -3.99
N SER A 218 15.98 17.11 -3.03
CA SER A 218 15.98 15.66 -3.27
C SER A 218 14.60 15.16 -3.72
N ARG A 219 14.57 14.07 -4.52
CA ARG A 219 13.32 13.40 -4.92
C ARG A 219 13.28 11.98 -4.33
N VAL A 220 12.11 11.55 -3.88
CA VAL A 220 11.89 10.23 -3.26
C VAL A 220 11.64 9.16 -4.33
N THR A 221 12.22 7.97 -4.14
CA THR A 221 11.93 6.78 -4.95
C THR A 221 10.80 6.00 -4.30
N VAL A 222 9.80 5.59 -5.07
CA VAL A 222 8.58 4.93 -4.57
C VAL A 222 8.46 3.52 -5.15
N VAL A 223 8.09 2.54 -4.32
CA VAL A 223 7.81 1.16 -4.76
C VAL A 223 6.36 0.81 -4.45
N LEU A 224 5.52 0.64 -5.48
CA LEU A 224 4.08 0.37 -5.36
C LEU A 224 3.69 -1.00 -5.94
N GLY A 225 2.56 -1.54 -5.50
CA GLY A 225 2.00 -2.78 -6.03
C GLY A 225 1.04 -2.49 -7.18
N ALA A 226 1.24 -3.11 -8.34
CA ALA A 226 0.43 -2.83 -9.53
C ALA A 226 -0.85 -3.69 -9.65
N GLN A 227 -1.08 -4.65 -8.74
CA GLN A 227 -2.17 -5.62 -8.81
C GLN A 227 -3.02 -5.58 -7.52
N TRP A 228 -3.43 -6.73 -6.98
CA TRP A 228 -4.16 -6.87 -5.71
C TRP A 228 -3.24 -7.26 -4.52
N GLY A 229 -1.95 -6.91 -4.58
CA GLY A 229 -0.98 -7.28 -3.55
C GLY A 229 -0.24 -8.58 -3.85
N ASP A 230 0.62 -8.97 -2.91
CA ASP A 230 1.45 -10.19 -3.00
C ASP A 230 2.33 -10.28 -4.27
N GLU A 231 2.70 -9.14 -4.85
CA GLU A 231 3.60 -9.04 -6.02
C GLU A 231 5.09 -9.13 -5.64
N GLY A 232 5.42 -9.33 -4.36
CA GLY A 232 6.80 -9.47 -3.90
C GLY A 232 7.58 -8.15 -3.73
N LYS A 233 6.89 -7.00 -3.61
CA LYS A 233 7.48 -5.66 -3.36
C LYS A 233 8.68 -5.66 -2.40
N GLY A 234 8.60 -6.41 -1.30
CA GLY A 234 9.66 -6.48 -0.29
C GLY A 234 11.04 -6.81 -0.84
N LYS A 235 11.17 -7.55 -1.96
CA LYS A 235 12.47 -7.80 -2.62
C LYS A 235 13.01 -6.57 -3.37
N VAL A 236 12.13 -5.79 -3.99
CA VAL A 236 12.50 -4.55 -4.69
C VAL A 236 12.86 -3.47 -3.67
N VAL A 237 12.14 -3.41 -2.55
CA VAL A 237 12.48 -2.53 -1.43
C VAL A 237 13.77 -2.98 -0.74
N ASP A 238 13.98 -4.27 -0.49
CA ASP A 238 15.23 -4.82 0.07
C ASP A 238 16.47 -4.53 -0.81
N LEU A 239 16.32 -4.64 -2.13
CA LEU A 239 17.36 -4.23 -3.08
C LEU A 239 17.70 -2.75 -2.93
N LEU A 240 16.69 -1.86 -3.03
CA LEU A 240 16.84 -0.40 -2.99
C LEU A 240 17.11 0.17 -1.59
N ALA A 241 16.86 -0.58 -0.52
CA ALA A 241 17.15 -0.16 0.85
C ALA A 241 18.63 -0.28 1.22
N THR A 242 19.44 -0.91 0.35
CA THR A 242 20.87 -1.12 0.58
C THR A 242 21.68 0.18 0.49
N ASP A 243 21.25 1.11 -0.38
CA ASP A 243 21.90 2.40 -0.62
C ASP A 243 21.01 3.61 -0.29
N ALA A 244 19.83 3.40 0.31
CA ALA A 244 18.96 4.47 0.82
C ALA A 244 19.43 5.00 2.19
N ASP A 245 19.31 6.31 2.39
CA ASP A 245 19.55 7.00 3.67
C ASP A 245 18.32 6.94 4.59
N ILE A 246 17.12 6.93 3.99
CA ILE A 246 15.83 6.86 4.69
C ILE A 246 14.92 5.89 3.93
N ILE A 247 14.30 4.93 4.63
CA ILE A 247 13.24 4.08 4.11
C ILE A 247 11.96 4.35 4.89
N SER A 248 10.87 4.63 4.20
CA SER A 248 9.63 5.14 4.80
C SER A 248 8.39 4.34 4.41
N ARG A 249 7.39 4.29 5.29
CA ARG A 249 6.03 3.83 4.97
C ARG A 249 5.06 5.00 5.11
N CYS A 250 4.29 5.27 4.06
CA CYS A 250 3.41 6.43 3.98
C CYS A 250 1.96 6.15 4.40
N GLN A 251 1.44 4.93 4.20
CA GLN A 251 0.00 4.61 4.30
C GLN A 251 -0.23 3.19 4.86
N GLY A 252 -1.50 2.82 5.08
CA GLY A 252 -1.89 1.51 5.58
C GLY A 252 -1.66 1.34 7.09
N GLY A 253 -1.37 0.11 7.52
CA GLY A 253 -1.01 -0.25 8.90
C GLY A 253 -0.27 -1.59 8.95
N ASN A 254 -0.58 -2.43 9.95
CA ASN A 254 -0.02 -3.79 10.13
C ASN A 254 -0.85 -4.90 9.41
N ASN A 255 -1.61 -4.51 8.39
CA ASN A 255 -2.49 -5.38 7.58
C ASN A 255 -1.85 -5.87 6.27
N ALA A 256 -0.73 -5.29 5.89
CA ALA A 256 0.19 -5.87 4.92
C ALA A 256 1.36 -6.47 5.70
N GLY A 257 1.81 -7.66 5.33
CA GLY A 257 3.00 -8.30 5.89
C GLY A 257 3.93 -8.74 4.77
N HIS A 258 5.24 -8.67 4.99
CA HIS A 258 6.23 -9.17 4.06
C HIS A 258 7.45 -9.70 4.81
N THR A 259 8.12 -10.67 4.19
CA THR A 259 9.27 -11.36 4.76
C THR A 259 10.51 -11.04 3.95
N VAL A 260 11.62 -10.72 4.63
CA VAL A 260 12.92 -10.40 4.02
C VAL A 260 13.97 -11.35 4.59
N VAL A 261 14.85 -11.90 3.73
CA VAL A 261 15.91 -12.82 4.15
C VAL A 261 17.28 -12.18 3.91
N VAL A 262 18.02 -11.93 4.98
CA VAL A 262 19.37 -11.34 4.95
C VAL A 262 20.30 -12.21 5.81
N ASP A 263 21.48 -12.55 5.28
CA ASP A 263 22.47 -13.41 5.94
C ASP A 263 21.90 -14.75 6.47
N GLY A 264 20.96 -15.34 5.71
CA GLY A 264 20.24 -16.56 6.08
C GLY A 264 19.16 -16.38 7.15
N LYS A 265 18.94 -15.16 7.66
CA LYS A 265 17.93 -14.83 8.67
C LYS A 265 16.68 -14.25 8.05
N GLU A 266 15.54 -14.85 8.39
CA GLU A 266 14.22 -14.47 7.91
C GLU A 266 13.57 -13.45 8.87
N TYR A 267 13.33 -12.22 8.44
CA TYR A 267 12.67 -11.16 9.23
C TYR A 267 11.24 -10.91 8.72
N ASP A 268 10.29 -10.68 9.65
CA ASP A 268 8.87 -10.52 9.34
C ASP A 268 8.39 -9.09 9.66
N PHE A 269 8.09 -8.28 8.64
CA PHE A 269 7.66 -6.90 8.82
C PHE A 269 6.19 -6.71 8.44
N HIS A 270 5.49 -5.86 9.20
CA HIS A 270 4.10 -5.49 8.96
C HIS A 270 3.89 -3.97 9.06
N LEU A 271 4.43 -3.36 10.11
CA LEU A 271 4.34 -1.92 10.36
C LEU A 271 5.70 -1.22 10.22
N LEU A 272 6.80 -1.89 10.57
CA LEU A 272 8.15 -1.38 10.32
C LEU A 272 8.46 -1.38 8.80
N PRO A 273 9.17 -0.39 8.26
CA PRO A 273 9.69 -0.45 6.89
C PRO A 273 10.75 -1.56 6.76
N SER A 274 10.72 -2.35 5.68
CA SER A 274 11.72 -3.43 5.42
C SER A 274 13.17 -2.96 5.53
N GLY A 275 13.43 -1.73 5.09
CA GLY A 275 14.74 -1.10 5.15
C GLY A 275 15.34 -0.96 6.54
N ILE A 276 14.59 -1.25 7.61
CA ILE A 276 15.12 -1.32 8.98
C ILE A 276 16.18 -2.42 9.17
N ILE A 277 16.38 -3.33 8.22
CA ILE A 277 17.58 -4.20 8.24
C ILE A 277 18.87 -3.39 7.99
N ASN A 278 18.84 -2.32 7.18
CA ASN A 278 20.00 -1.46 6.96
C ASN A 278 20.30 -0.63 8.21
N THR A 279 21.39 -0.95 8.91
CA THR A 279 21.81 -0.28 10.15
C THR A 279 22.32 1.15 9.95
N LYS A 280 22.63 1.55 8.71
CA LYS A 280 23.07 2.91 8.36
C LYS A 280 21.91 3.85 8.04
N ALA A 281 20.74 3.30 7.73
CA ALA A 281 19.59 4.06 7.27
C ALA A 281 18.57 4.33 8.40
N LEU A 282 17.86 5.44 8.27
CA LEU A 282 16.71 5.75 9.12
C LEU A 282 15.45 5.07 8.57
N SER A 283 14.60 4.57 9.46
CA SER A 283 13.28 4.04 9.13
C SER A 283 12.20 5.01 9.58
N PHE A 284 11.28 5.41 8.70
CA PHE A 284 10.27 6.43 8.99
C PHE A 284 8.83 5.92 8.81
N ILE A 285 7.99 6.13 9.83
CA ILE A 285 6.54 5.87 9.77
C ILE A 285 5.80 7.20 9.61
N GLY A 286 5.22 7.40 8.43
CA GLY A 286 4.54 8.63 8.02
C GLY A 286 3.18 8.87 8.68
N ASN A 287 2.65 10.08 8.51
CA ASN A 287 1.40 10.54 9.11
C ASN A 287 0.12 9.92 8.50
N GLY A 288 0.23 9.30 7.31
CA GLY A 288 -0.87 8.55 6.71
C GLY A 288 -1.20 7.27 7.46
N VAL A 289 -0.16 6.61 7.98
CA VAL A 289 -0.20 5.29 8.64
C VAL A 289 -1.08 5.26 9.90
N VAL A 290 -1.72 4.12 10.13
CA VAL A 290 -2.38 3.78 11.40
C VAL A 290 -1.55 2.76 12.20
N ILE A 291 -1.25 3.07 13.45
CA ILE A 291 -0.28 2.38 14.31
C ILE A 291 -0.99 1.65 15.44
N HIS A 292 -0.88 0.33 15.48
CA HIS A 292 -1.26 -0.49 16.64
C HIS A 292 -0.04 -0.64 17.54
N LEU A 293 0.00 0.06 18.68
CA LEU A 293 1.19 0.08 19.55
C LEU A 293 1.59 -1.31 20.08
N PRO A 294 0.67 -2.17 20.55
CA PRO A 294 1.02 -3.56 20.88
C PRO A 294 1.70 -4.30 19.72
N GLY A 295 1.10 -4.25 18.53
CA GLY A 295 1.63 -4.93 17.34
C GLY A 295 2.99 -4.40 16.88
N LEU A 296 3.24 -3.08 17.00
CA LEU A 296 4.53 -2.46 16.69
C LEU A 296 5.66 -3.05 17.57
N PHE A 297 5.44 -3.08 18.88
CA PHE A 297 6.45 -3.59 19.81
C PHE A 297 6.57 -5.12 19.75
N GLU A 298 5.49 -5.86 19.53
CA GLU A 298 5.52 -7.31 19.30
C GLU A 298 6.34 -7.67 18.04
N GLU A 299 6.10 -6.99 16.92
CA GLU A 299 6.84 -7.13 15.67
C GLU A 299 8.33 -6.83 15.85
N ALA A 300 8.64 -5.72 16.53
CA ALA A 300 10.01 -5.30 16.76
C ALA A 300 10.76 -6.27 17.68
N GLU A 301 10.16 -6.70 18.80
CA GLU A 301 10.75 -7.68 19.72
C GLU A 301 10.90 -9.06 19.08
N LYS A 302 9.98 -9.48 18.20
CA LYS A 302 10.09 -10.71 17.42
C LYS A 302 11.33 -10.68 16.53
N ASN A 303 11.54 -9.58 15.79
CA ASN A 303 12.68 -9.43 14.88
C ASN A 303 13.99 -9.17 15.63
N GLU A 304 13.96 -8.47 16.77
CA GLU A 304 15.13 -8.26 17.62
C GLU A 304 15.70 -9.58 18.16
N LYS A 305 14.84 -10.55 18.50
CA LYS A 305 15.25 -11.92 18.89
C LYS A 305 15.97 -12.66 17.76
N LYS A 306 15.66 -12.38 16.49
CA LYS A 306 16.38 -12.92 15.31
C LYS A 306 17.73 -12.20 15.07
N GLY A 307 17.86 -10.97 15.54
CA GLY A 307 19.09 -10.18 15.50
C GLY A 307 18.93 -8.74 15.01
N LEU A 308 17.71 -8.22 14.86
CA LEU A 308 17.46 -6.82 14.49
C LEU A 308 17.78 -5.89 15.68
N LYS A 309 19.07 -5.58 15.87
CA LYS A 309 19.53 -4.72 16.97
C LYS A 309 19.45 -3.24 16.63
N ASP A 310 19.45 -2.44 17.70
CA ASP A 310 19.46 -0.98 17.68
C ASP A 310 18.36 -0.34 16.81
N TRP A 311 17.22 -1.01 16.67
CA TRP A 311 16.10 -0.55 15.83
C TRP A 311 15.44 0.71 16.42
N GLU A 312 15.29 0.80 17.76
CA GLU A 312 14.74 1.98 18.46
C GLU A 312 15.60 3.26 18.24
N LYS A 313 16.89 3.12 17.92
CA LYS A 313 17.80 4.26 17.69
C LYS A 313 17.68 4.91 16.31
N ARG A 314 16.96 4.26 15.38
CA ARG A 314 16.88 4.65 13.96
C ARG A 314 15.47 4.51 13.36
N LEU A 315 14.49 4.09 14.16
CA LEU A 315 13.07 4.25 13.85
C LEU A 315 12.62 5.66 14.25
N ILE A 316 11.94 6.34 13.33
CA ILE A 316 11.33 7.66 13.52
C ILE A 316 9.84 7.54 13.17
N ILE A 317 8.98 8.10 14.02
CA ILE A 317 7.53 7.99 13.90
C ILE A 317 6.93 9.41 13.88
N SER A 318 6.06 9.69 12.91
CA SER A 318 5.33 10.96 12.90
C SER A 318 4.33 11.01 14.05
N ASP A 319 4.49 12.05 14.86
CA ASP A 319 3.49 12.67 15.73
C ASP A 319 2.03 12.63 15.20
N ARG A 320 1.83 12.80 13.89
CA ARG A 320 0.50 12.91 13.26
C ARG A 320 -0.11 11.56 12.84
N ALA A 321 0.64 10.46 12.94
CA ALA A 321 0.13 9.11 12.66
C ALA A 321 -0.99 8.73 13.64
N HIS A 322 -2.01 8.01 13.17
CA HIS A 322 -3.21 7.70 13.97
C HIS A 322 -3.05 6.40 14.77
N LEU A 323 -3.70 6.31 15.92
CA LEU A 323 -3.66 5.14 16.81
C LEU A 323 -4.78 4.14 16.48
N VAL A 324 -4.39 2.89 16.25
CA VAL A 324 -5.27 1.74 16.29
C VAL A 324 -5.35 1.28 17.75
N PHE A 325 -6.56 1.26 18.31
CA PHE A 325 -6.82 0.71 19.65
C PHE A 325 -7.34 -0.72 19.59
N ASP A 326 -7.25 -1.46 20.68
CA ASP A 326 -7.67 -2.87 20.72
C ASP A 326 -9.19 -3.00 20.42
N PHE A 327 -10.01 -2.02 20.84
CA PHE A 327 -11.43 -1.95 20.45
C PHE A 327 -11.68 -1.69 18.96
N HIS A 328 -10.78 -1.00 18.23
CA HIS A 328 -10.91 -0.90 16.76
C HIS A 328 -10.75 -2.29 16.11
N GLN A 329 -9.91 -3.17 16.66
CA GLN A 329 -9.72 -4.53 16.14
C GLN A 329 -10.94 -5.42 16.43
N ALA A 330 -11.54 -5.28 17.62
CA ALA A 330 -12.79 -5.94 17.97
C ALA A 330 -13.96 -5.49 17.05
N VAL A 331 -14.10 -4.19 16.78
CA VAL A 331 -15.12 -3.64 15.86
C VAL A 331 -14.93 -4.14 14.43
N ASP A 332 -13.69 -4.20 13.91
CA ASP A 332 -13.36 -4.78 12.59
C ASP A 332 -13.80 -6.26 12.52
N GLY A 333 -13.60 -7.01 13.61
CA GLY A 333 -14.09 -8.39 13.76
C GLY A 333 -15.63 -8.51 13.78
N LEU A 334 -16.32 -7.63 14.50
CA LEU A 334 -17.79 -7.60 14.61
C LEU A 334 -18.45 -7.19 13.30
N GLN A 335 -17.91 -6.17 12.61
CA GLN A 335 -18.43 -5.68 11.32
C GLN A 335 -18.42 -6.76 10.24
N GLU A 336 -17.36 -7.59 10.17
CA GLU A 336 -17.32 -8.72 9.23
C GLU A 336 -18.38 -9.79 9.52
N VAL A 337 -18.66 -10.09 10.80
CA VAL A 337 -19.71 -11.06 11.18
C VAL A 337 -21.09 -10.50 10.84
N GLN A 338 -21.35 -9.23 11.19
CA GLN A 338 -22.61 -8.55 10.89
C GLN A 338 -22.86 -8.46 9.38
N ARG A 339 -21.83 -8.07 8.60
CA ARG A 339 -21.92 -7.99 7.14
C ARG A 339 -22.18 -9.36 6.51
N GLN A 340 -21.47 -10.40 6.96
CA GLN A 340 -21.71 -11.76 6.48
C GLN A 340 -23.13 -12.24 6.76
N ALA A 341 -23.71 -11.89 7.90
CA ALA A 341 -25.09 -12.23 8.26
C ALA A 341 -26.16 -11.43 7.49
N GLN A 342 -25.87 -10.18 7.11
CA GLN A 342 -26.82 -9.29 6.42
C GLN A 342 -26.73 -9.37 4.88
N GLU A 343 -25.52 -9.38 4.32
CA GLU A 343 -25.26 -9.28 2.88
C GLU A 343 -24.88 -10.63 2.25
N GLY A 344 -24.78 -11.70 3.04
CA GLY A 344 -24.28 -13.01 2.62
C GLY A 344 -22.81 -13.03 2.20
N LYS A 345 -22.09 -11.92 2.44
CA LYS A 345 -20.74 -11.62 1.94
C LYS A 345 -19.92 -11.00 3.06
N ASN A 346 -18.67 -11.43 3.21
CA ASN A 346 -17.66 -10.71 4.00
C ASN A 346 -16.69 -10.00 3.04
N ILE A 347 -16.07 -8.91 3.47
CA ILE A 347 -15.02 -8.25 2.66
C ILE A 347 -13.75 -9.10 2.71
N GLY A 348 -13.52 -9.83 3.81
CA GLY A 348 -12.29 -10.54 4.10
C GLY A 348 -11.26 -9.62 4.77
N THR A 349 -11.68 -8.77 5.70
CA THR A 349 -10.76 -7.86 6.40
C THR A 349 -9.73 -8.64 7.22
N THR A 350 -8.61 -8.01 7.53
CA THR A 350 -7.54 -8.62 8.33
C THR A 350 -7.85 -8.66 9.82
N LYS A 351 -9.00 -8.12 10.28
CA LYS A 351 -9.37 -7.96 11.69
C LYS A 351 -8.27 -7.29 12.52
N LYS A 352 -7.68 -6.23 11.95
CA LYS A 352 -6.56 -5.45 12.54
C LYS A 352 -6.98 -4.04 12.93
N GLY A 353 -8.25 -3.67 12.80
CA GLY A 353 -8.78 -2.37 13.20
C GLY A 353 -8.50 -1.24 12.21
N ILE A 354 -8.02 -1.56 11.00
CA ILE A 354 -7.63 -0.56 10.01
C ILE A 354 -8.84 0.28 9.59
N GLY A 355 -9.90 -0.36 9.08
CA GLY A 355 -11.13 0.33 8.64
C GLY A 355 -11.75 1.19 9.73
N PRO A 356 -12.01 0.66 10.94
CA PRO A 356 -12.49 1.48 12.06
C PRO A 356 -11.56 2.64 12.44
N THR A 357 -10.23 2.47 12.37
CA THR A 357 -9.29 3.59 12.66
C THR A 357 -9.32 4.67 11.59
N TYR A 358 -9.37 4.31 10.30
CA TYR A 358 -9.56 5.29 9.21
C TYR A 358 -10.94 5.95 9.25
N SER A 359 -11.99 5.24 9.73
CA SER A 359 -13.30 5.83 10.01
C SER A 359 -13.23 6.88 11.13
N SER A 360 -12.60 6.57 12.27
CA SER A 360 -12.36 7.53 13.36
C SER A 360 -11.51 8.73 12.91
N LYS A 361 -10.54 8.53 12.01
CA LYS A 361 -9.75 9.59 11.34
C LYS A 361 -10.63 10.51 10.47
N ALA A 362 -11.50 9.94 9.64
CA ALA A 362 -12.45 10.70 8.80
C ALA A 362 -13.52 11.44 9.62
N ALA A 363 -14.03 10.81 10.69
CA ALA A 363 -14.95 11.43 11.63
C ALA A 363 -14.32 12.62 12.39
N ARG A 364 -12.98 12.61 12.54
CA ARG A 364 -12.15 13.49 13.39
C ARG A 364 -12.30 13.24 14.90
N THR A 365 -12.76 12.04 15.27
CA THR A 365 -12.84 11.55 16.66
C THR A 365 -11.64 10.71 17.06
N GLY A 366 -10.85 10.23 16.09
CA GLY A 366 -9.63 9.44 16.32
C GLY A 366 -8.51 10.21 17.05
N LEU A 367 -7.58 9.44 17.62
CA LEU A 367 -6.42 9.93 18.35
C LEU A 367 -5.11 9.58 17.61
N ARG A 368 -4.06 10.35 17.84
CA ARG A 368 -2.75 10.22 17.21
C ARG A 368 -1.63 10.08 18.23
N ILE A 369 -0.43 9.78 17.73
CA ILE A 369 0.80 9.72 18.51
C ILE A 369 1.05 11.03 19.30
N CYS A 370 0.78 12.20 18.71
CA CYS A 370 0.90 13.49 19.39
C CYS A 370 -0.12 13.68 20.52
N ASP A 371 -1.33 13.14 20.38
CA ASP A 371 -2.35 13.20 21.43
C ASP A 371 -1.93 12.33 22.63
N LEU A 372 -1.30 11.17 22.40
CA LEU A 372 -0.78 10.25 23.43
C LEU A 372 0.44 10.79 24.20
N LEU A 373 1.32 11.56 23.55
CA LEU A 373 2.54 12.09 24.17
C LEU A 373 2.38 13.45 24.86
N SER A 374 1.18 14.05 24.73
CA SER A 374 0.77 15.31 25.37
C SER A 374 0.35 15.09 26.83
N ASP A 375 -0.54 15.94 27.34
CA ASP A 375 -1.28 15.68 28.58
C ASP A 375 -2.04 14.35 28.51
N PHE A 376 -1.67 13.43 29.39
CA PHE A 376 -2.23 12.09 29.43
C PHE A 376 -3.66 12.07 29.98
N ASP A 377 -4.08 13.06 30.77
CA ASP A 377 -5.42 13.06 31.38
C ASP A 377 -6.46 13.53 30.35
N GLU A 378 -6.12 14.52 29.51
CA GLU A 378 -6.92 14.89 28.33
C GLU A 378 -6.92 13.79 27.25
N PHE A 379 -5.78 13.11 27.02
CA PHE A 379 -5.77 11.89 26.20
C PHE A 379 -6.73 10.83 26.76
N SER A 380 -6.72 10.61 28.08
CA SER A 380 -7.59 9.64 28.76
C SER A 380 -9.06 10.00 28.63
N SER A 381 -9.40 11.28 28.76
CA SER A 381 -10.74 11.84 28.53
C SER A 381 -11.23 11.53 27.11
N ARG A 382 -10.43 11.90 26.09
CA ARG A 382 -10.80 11.69 24.68
C ARG A 382 -10.85 10.22 24.30
N PHE A 383 -9.99 9.37 24.87
CA PHE A 383 -10.04 7.91 24.70
C PHE A 383 -11.34 7.32 25.26
N LYS A 384 -11.75 7.74 26.47
CA LYS A 384 -13.01 7.32 27.11
C LYS A 384 -14.22 7.69 26.24
N ASN A 385 -14.26 8.91 25.73
CA ASN A 385 -15.32 9.37 24.83
C ASN A 385 -15.38 8.55 23.52
N LEU A 386 -14.23 8.26 22.89
CA LEU A 386 -14.17 7.43 21.68
C LEU A 386 -14.61 5.98 21.95
N ALA A 387 -14.16 5.39 23.05
CA ALA A 387 -14.55 4.04 23.47
C ALA A 387 -16.08 3.95 23.67
N GLN A 388 -16.68 4.88 24.41
CA GLN A 388 -18.12 4.95 24.66
C GLN A 388 -18.94 5.13 23.36
N GLN A 389 -18.43 5.92 22.39
CA GLN A 389 -19.05 6.03 21.06
C GLN A 389 -19.07 4.68 20.33
N HIS A 390 -17.96 3.93 20.36
CA HIS A 390 -17.91 2.58 19.76
C HIS A 390 -18.83 1.58 20.48
N GLN A 391 -18.93 1.60 21.82
CA GLN A 391 -19.89 0.75 22.55
C GLN A 391 -21.34 1.12 22.24
N SER A 392 -21.64 2.40 22.02
CA SER A 392 -22.97 2.87 21.63
C SER A 392 -23.36 2.43 20.21
N MET A 393 -22.39 2.30 19.30
CA MET A 393 -22.60 1.76 17.95
C MET A 393 -22.63 0.22 17.92
N PHE A 394 -21.91 -0.44 18.84
CA PHE A 394 -21.77 -1.89 18.92
C PHE A 394 -22.07 -2.36 20.35
N PRO A 395 -23.34 -2.59 20.74
CA PRO A 395 -23.71 -2.93 22.11
C PRO A 395 -23.12 -4.22 22.67
N THR A 396 -22.55 -5.09 21.82
CA THR A 396 -21.82 -6.31 22.20
C THR A 396 -20.30 -6.09 22.35
N LEU A 397 -19.82 -4.84 22.32
CA LEU A 397 -18.41 -4.47 22.43
C LEU A 397 -18.01 -4.21 23.89
N GLU A 398 -17.34 -5.20 24.48
CA GLU A 398 -16.69 -5.03 25.79
C GLU A 398 -15.34 -4.32 25.62
N ILE A 399 -15.05 -3.35 26.50
CA ILE A 399 -13.80 -2.57 26.50
C ILE A 399 -13.32 -2.40 27.95
N ASP A 400 -12.20 -3.03 28.30
CA ASP A 400 -11.43 -2.65 29.49
C ASP A 400 -10.73 -1.31 29.23
N ILE A 401 -11.41 -0.22 29.56
CA ILE A 401 -10.95 1.15 29.36
C ILE A 401 -9.72 1.46 30.22
N GLU A 402 -9.75 1.13 31.51
CA GLU A 402 -8.68 1.50 32.44
C GLU A 402 -7.42 0.64 32.24
N GLY A 403 -7.57 -0.65 31.92
CA GLY A 403 -6.45 -1.51 31.55
C GLY A 403 -5.80 -1.09 30.23
N GLN A 404 -6.59 -0.72 29.21
CA GLN A 404 -6.05 -0.18 27.96
C GLN A 404 -5.33 1.17 28.19
N LEU A 405 -5.90 2.08 28.98
CA LEU A 405 -5.22 3.34 29.32
C LEU A 405 -3.93 3.11 30.10
N LYS A 406 -3.92 2.24 31.10
CA LYS A 406 -2.71 1.86 31.85
C LYS A 406 -1.63 1.29 30.92
N ARG A 407 -2.00 0.45 29.95
CA ARG A 407 -1.10 -0.10 28.92
C ARG A 407 -0.57 0.98 27.98
N LEU A 408 -1.44 1.88 27.51
CA LEU A 408 -1.09 3.01 26.65
C LEU A 408 -0.12 3.98 27.34
N LYS A 409 -0.27 4.24 28.64
CA LYS A 409 0.67 5.05 29.42
C LYS A 409 2.09 4.46 29.44
N GLY A 410 2.19 3.13 29.53
CA GLY A 410 3.48 2.42 29.41
C GLY A 410 4.09 2.53 28.01
N PHE A 411 3.28 2.46 26.95
CA PHE A 411 3.76 2.65 25.58
C PHE A 411 4.15 4.11 25.27
N ALA A 412 3.51 5.10 25.90
CA ALA A 412 3.82 6.52 25.71
C ALA A 412 5.31 6.81 25.99
N GLU A 413 5.83 6.38 27.14
CA GLU A 413 7.24 6.62 27.47
C GLU A 413 8.20 5.81 26.60
N ARG A 414 7.85 4.58 26.19
CA ARG A 414 8.68 3.78 25.30
C ARG A 414 8.73 4.34 23.87
N ILE A 415 7.65 4.93 23.36
CA ILE A 415 7.61 5.51 22.01
C ILE A 415 8.17 6.93 21.94
N ARG A 416 8.10 7.70 23.04
CA ARG A 416 8.56 9.09 23.15
C ARG A 416 9.90 9.41 22.46
N PRO A 417 11.01 8.64 22.61
CA PRO A 417 12.29 8.97 21.95
C PRO A 417 12.28 8.86 20.41
N MET A 418 11.38 8.04 19.85
CA MET A 418 11.27 7.81 18.40
C MET A 418 10.36 8.81 17.69
N VAL A 419 9.61 9.66 18.41
CA VAL A 419 8.61 10.56 17.80
C VAL A 419 9.20 11.91 17.43
N ARG A 420 8.85 12.39 16.23
CA ARG A 420 9.21 13.71 15.68
C ARG A 420 8.01 14.32 14.95
N ASP A 421 8.05 15.62 14.65
CA ASP A 421 7.18 16.17 13.61
C ASP A 421 7.56 15.54 12.27
N GLY A 422 6.64 14.76 11.72
CA GLY A 422 6.92 13.98 10.51
C GLY A 422 7.07 14.82 9.25
N VAL A 423 6.43 15.99 9.19
CA VAL A 423 6.45 16.87 8.02
C VAL A 423 7.74 17.66 7.99
N TYR A 424 8.17 18.22 9.13
CA TYR A 424 9.46 18.89 9.26
C TYR A 424 10.62 17.93 9.01
N PHE A 425 10.57 16.71 9.57
CA PHE A 425 11.59 15.68 9.33
C PHE A 425 11.76 15.36 7.83
N MET A 426 10.65 15.18 7.10
CA MET A 426 10.69 14.94 5.65
C MET A 426 11.15 16.18 4.88
N TYR A 427 10.73 17.38 5.27
CA TYR A 427 11.16 18.63 4.64
C TYR A 427 12.69 18.81 4.72
N GLU A 428 13.28 18.67 5.90
CA GLU A 428 14.74 18.74 6.12
C GLU A 428 15.50 17.64 5.37
N ALA A 429 14.92 16.43 5.30
CA ALA A 429 15.51 15.33 4.55
C ALA A 429 15.52 15.56 3.03
N LEU A 430 14.58 16.34 2.51
CA LEU A 430 14.49 16.67 1.09
C LEU A 430 15.39 17.86 0.71
N HIS A 431 15.38 18.94 1.52
CA HIS A 431 16.01 20.23 1.20
C HIS A 431 17.40 20.43 1.82
N GLY A 432 17.83 19.55 2.73
CA GLY A 432 19.20 19.52 3.25
C GLY A 432 20.21 18.92 2.26
N PRO A 433 21.34 18.37 2.74
CA PRO A 433 22.27 17.61 1.90
C PRO A 433 21.54 16.49 1.13
N PRO A 434 21.91 16.21 -0.14
CA PRO A 434 21.20 15.22 -0.97
C PRO A 434 21.09 13.85 -0.30
N LYS A 435 19.87 13.30 -0.24
CA LYS A 435 19.58 11.99 0.36
C LYS A 435 18.77 11.10 -0.58
N LYS A 436 19.07 9.81 -0.55
CA LYS A 436 18.27 8.75 -1.16
C LYS A 436 17.16 8.35 -0.19
N ILE A 437 15.93 8.74 -0.53
CA ILE A 437 14.74 8.46 0.27
C ILE A 437 13.87 7.45 -0.49
N LEU A 438 13.61 6.30 0.14
CA LEU A 438 12.79 5.22 -0.39
C LEU A 438 11.42 5.19 0.30
N VAL A 439 10.36 4.94 -0.46
CA VAL A 439 8.99 4.80 0.05
C VAL A 439 8.46 3.41 -0.28
N GLU A 440 8.21 2.61 0.76
CA GLU A 440 7.53 1.32 0.69
C GLU A 440 6.01 1.54 0.65
N GLY A 441 5.39 1.22 -0.49
CA GLY A 441 3.95 1.26 -0.67
C GLY A 441 3.23 0.09 0.02
N ALA A 442 2.27 0.42 0.90
CA ALA A 442 1.36 -0.55 1.50
C ALA A 442 0.35 -1.09 0.47
N ASN A 443 -0.01 -2.38 0.59
CA ASN A 443 -0.97 -3.07 -0.27
C ASN A 443 -0.70 -2.83 -1.77
N ALA A 444 -1.68 -2.45 -2.59
CA ALA A 444 -1.50 -2.30 -4.04
C ALA A 444 -2.61 -1.47 -4.69
N ALA A 445 -2.41 -1.01 -5.93
CA ALA A 445 -3.30 -0.10 -6.64
C ALA A 445 -4.76 -0.59 -6.72
N LEU A 446 -5.00 -1.90 -6.91
CA LEU A 446 -6.36 -2.45 -7.02
C LEU A 446 -7.02 -2.74 -5.65
N LEU A 447 -6.29 -2.47 -4.56
CA LEU A 447 -6.77 -2.42 -3.18
C LEU A 447 -6.85 -0.97 -2.64
N ASP A 448 -6.55 0.05 -3.44
CA ASP A 448 -6.71 1.45 -3.06
C ASP A 448 -8.18 1.77 -2.75
N ILE A 449 -8.45 2.61 -1.74
CA ILE A 449 -9.81 2.98 -1.33
C ILE A 449 -10.62 3.66 -2.44
N ASP A 450 -9.99 4.51 -3.25
CA ASP A 450 -10.64 5.27 -4.33
C ASP A 450 -10.55 4.56 -5.68
N PHE A 451 -9.39 3.95 -5.97
CA PHE A 451 -9.08 3.40 -7.30
C PHE A 451 -9.19 1.88 -7.40
N GLY A 452 -9.34 1.16 -6.28
CA GLY A 452 -9.38 -0.30 -6.26
C GLY A 452 -10.75 -0.90 -6.60
N THR A 453 -10.87 -2.22 -6.45
CA THR A 453 -12.15 -2.93 -6.67
C THR A 453 -13.12 -2.76 -5.50
N TYR A 454 -13.57 -1.53 -5.26
CA TYR A 454 -14.51 -1.19 -4.17
C TYR A 454 -15.77 -2.07 -4.23
N PRO A 455 -16.31 -2.58 -3.09
CA PRO A 455 -15.88 -2.36 -1.70
C PRO A 455 -14.74 -3.29 -1.23
N PHE A 456 -14.19 -4.14 -2.11
CA PHE A 456 -13.18 -5.14 -1.78
C PHE A 456 -11.76 -4.55 -1.90
N VAL A 457 -11.48 -3.59 -1.02
CA VAL A 457 -10.29 -2.72 -0.96
C VAL A 457 -9.82 -2.54 0.49
N THR A 458 -8.68 -1.89 0.70
CA THR A 458 -8.30 -1.37 2.03
C THR A 458 -8.78 0.07 2.23
N SER A 459 -8.62 0.62 3.43
CA SER A 459 -9.16 1.93 3.84
C SER A 459 -8.17 3.08 3.69
N SER A 460 -7.16 2.92 2.83
CA SER A 460 -6.08 3.87 2.60
C SER A 460 -5.73 3.93 1.11
N ASN A 461 -5.19 5.05 0.65
CA ASN A 461 -4.61 5.10 -0.70
C ASN A 461 -3.32 4.27 -0.75
N CYS A 462 -3.24 3.39 -1.73
CA CYS A 462 -2.11 2.51 -2.05
C CYS A 462 -1.40 2.93 -3.34
N THR A 463 -1.85 4.05 -3.92
CA THR A 463 -1.34 4.70 -5.12
C THR A 463 -0.39 5.86 -4.79
N VAL A 464 0.26 6.42 -5.82
CA VAL A 464 1.28 7.47 -5.69
C VAL A 464 0.81 8.71 -4.93
N GLY A 465 -0.47 9.09 -5.03
CA GLY A 465 -1.05 10.20 -4.26
C GLY A 465 -0.99 9.98 -2.75
N GLY A 466 -1.04 8.72 -2.31
CA GLY A 466 -0.86 8.31 -0.91
C GLY A 466 0.53 8.62 -0.34
N VAL A 467 1.55 8.81 -1.19
CA VAL A 467 2.91 9.22 -0.78
C VAL A 467 2.90 10.68 -0.34
N CYS A 468 2.34 11.58 -1.15
CA CYS A 468 2.20 13.00 -0.82
C CYS A 468 1.42 13.19 0.48
N THR A 469 0.22 12.59 0.56
CA THR A 469 -0.68 12.76 1.71
C THR A 469 -0.23 12.03 2.96
N GLY A 470 0.61 10.99 2.83
CA GLY A 470 1.09 10.16 3.94
C GLY A 470 2.46 10.54 4.50
N LEU A 471 3.24 11.34 3.77
CA LEU A 471 4.53 11.89 4.22
C LEU A 471 4.50 13.41 4.42
N GLY A 472 3.50 14.11 3.88
CA GLY A 472 3.43 15.58 3.89
C GLY A 472 4.36 16.24 2.87
N ILE A 473 4.71 15.55 1.78
CA ILE A 473 5.62 16.04 0.73
C ILE A 473 4.83 16.50 -0.51
N PRO A 474 5.28 17.53 -1.24
CA PRO A 474 4.61 17.99 -2.45
C PRO A 474 5.03 17.14 -3.67
N PRO A 475 4.21 17.08 -4.74
CA PRO A 475 4.38 16.10 -5.82
C PRO A 475 5.69 16.25 -6.62
N GLN A 476 6.29 17.45 -6.71
CA GLN A 476 7.58 17.64 -7.36
C GLN A 476 8.74 16.88 -6.68
N ASN A 477 8.60 16.56 -5.38
CA ASN A 477 9.55 15.74 -4.64
C ASN A 477 9.35 14.23 -4.86
N ILE A 478 8.36 13.77 -5.64
CA ILE A 478 8.30 12.38 -6.10
C ILE A 478 9.23 12.21 -7.29
N GLY A 479 10.11 11.20 -7.23
CA GLY A 479 11.14 10.87 -8.21
C GLY A 479 10.72 9.72 -9.10
N ASP A 480 11.45 8.61 -9.00
CA ASP A 480 11.08 7.34 -9.63
C ASP A 480 9.89 6.68 -8.92
N VAL A 481 9.00 6.07 -9.69
CA VAL A 481 7.83 5.33 -9.19
C VAL A 481 7.83 3.95 -9.83
N TYR A 482 8.26 2.94 -9.09
CA TYR A 482 8.41 1.58 -9.60
C TYR A 482 7.16 0.75 -9.34
N GLY A 483 6.54 0.28 -10.43
CA GLY A 483 5.38 -0.60 -10.40
C GLY A 483 5.80 -2.06 -10.28
N VAL A 484 5.61 -2.67 -9.11
CA VAL A 484 5.89 -4.10 -8.90
C VAL A 484 4.68 -4.90 -9.37
N VAL A 485 4.91 -5.71 -10.40
CA VAL A 485 3.92 -6.54 -11.08
C VAL A 485 4.40 -7.99 -11.08
N LYS A 486 3.51 -8.91 -10.76
CA LYS A 486 3.79 -10.35 -10.84
C LYS A 486 3.42 -10.87 -12.23
N ALA A 487 4.21 -11.81 -12.77
CA ALA A 487 4.00 -12.43 -14.09
C ALA A 487 2.68 -13.25 -14.21
N TYR A 488 1.91 -13.34 -13.15
CA TYR A 488 0.54 -13.83 -13.12
C TYR A 488 -0.22 -13.10 -12.00
N THR A 489 -1.54 -13.04 -12.10
CA THR A 489 -2.37 -12.26 -11.18
C THR A 489 -2.78 -13.12 -9.97
N THR A 490 -2.86 -12.51 -8.79
CA THR A 490 -3.46 -13.15 -7.59
C THR A 490 -4.32 -12.19 -6.79
N ARG A 491 -5.28 -12.73 -6.04
CA ARG A 491 -6.20 -11.97 -5.17
C ARG A 491 -6.49 -12.73 -3.89
N VAL A 492 -6.60 -12.03 -2.77
CA VAL A 492 -7.15 -12.54 -1.51
C VAL A 492 -8.58 -12.03 -1.35
N GLY A 493 -9.48 -12.85 -0.81
CA GLY A 493 -10.88 -12.47 -0.58
C GLY A 493 -11.77 -12.56 -1.81
N ILE A 494 -12.99 -12.03 -1.68
CA ILE A 494 -14.02 -12.07 -2.72
C ILE A 494 -13.90 -10.87 -3.68
N GLY A 495 -14.90 -10.68 -4.55
CA GLY A 495 -14.90 -9.67 -5.61
C GLY A 495 -14.44 -10.22 -6.96
N ALA A 496 -14.69 -9.45 -8.02
CA ALA A 496 -14.44 -9.91 -9.39
C ALA A 496 -12.94 -10.10 -9.69
N PHE A 497 -12.64 -11.09 -10.53
CA PHE A 497 -11.29 -11.43 -10.99
C PHE A 497 -11.41 -11.93 -12.44
N PRO A 498 -11.25 -11.05 -13.45
CA PRO A 498 -11.52 -11.41 -14.84
C PRO A 498 -10.64 -12.53 -15.42
N THR A 499 -9.37 -12.61 -15.02
CA THR A 499 -8.42 -13.65 -15.50
C THR A 499 -8.34 -14.92 -14.63
N GLU A 500 -9.26 -15.12 -13.68
CA GLU A 500 -9.19 -16.22 -12.71
C GLU A 500 -9.20 -17.60 -13.39
N GLN A 501 -8.32 -18.49 -12.94
CA GLN A 501 -8.22 -19.86 -13.44
C GLN A 501 -8.74 -20.82 -12.38
N ILE A 502 -10.01 -21.25 -12.51
CA ILE A 502 -10.62 -22.28 -11.66
C ILE A 502 -10.41 -23.64 -12.34
N ASN A 503 -9.14 -24.01 -12.52
CA ASN A 503 -8.68 -25.19 -13.25
C ASN A 503 -7.23 -25.54 -12.83
N GLU A 504 -6.67 -26.58 -13.45
CA GLU A 504 -5.29 -27.06 -13.28
C GLU A 504 -4.20 -25.97 -13.37
N ILE A 505 -4.37 -24.94 -14.21
CA ILE A 505 -3.42 -23.82 -14.30
C ILE A 505 -3.48 -22.97 -13.03
N GLY A 506 -4.67 -22.75 -12.47
CA GLY A 506 -4.85 -22.02 -11.23
C GLY A 506 -4.15 -22.70 -10.06
N ASP A 507 -4.32 -24.01 -9.91
CA ASP A 507 -3.63 -24.80 -8.88
C ASP A 507 -2.12 -24.92 -9.14
N LEU A 508 -1.67 -24.96 -10.41
CA LEU A 508 -0.25 -24.95 -10.77
C LEU A 508 0.44 -23.61 -10.42
N LEU A 509 -0.18 -22.48 -10.76
CA LEU A 509 0.29 -21.14 -10.38
C LEU A 509 0.28 -20.96 -8.86
N GLN A 510 -0.76 -21.46 -8.18
CA GLN A 510 -0.89 -21.36 -6.74
C GLN A 510 0.18 -22.19 -6.01
N SER A 511 0.43 -23.41 -6.47
CA SER A 511 1.38 -24.33 -5.85
C SER A 511 2.83 -23.92 -6.09
N ARG A 512 3.26 -23.74 -7.35
CA ARG A 512 4.61 -23.24 -7.68
C ARG A 512 4.85 -21.87 -7.05
N GLY A 513 3.87 -20.98 -7.10
CA GLY A 513 3.96 -19.63 -6.57
C GLY A 513 3.99 -19.52 -5.04
N HIS A 514 3.76 -20.61 -4.30
CA HIS A 514 3.49 -20.64 -2.85
C HIS A 514 2.39 -19.62 -2.45
N GLU A 515 1.27 -19.63 -3.16
CA GLU A 515 0.24 -18.60 -3.04
C GLU A 515 -0.78 -18.89 -1.94
N TRP A 516 -0.29 -18.75 -0.70
CA TRP A 516 -1.04 -18.82 0.54
C TRP A 516 -0.63 -17.68 1.48
N GLY A 517 -1.59 -17.18 2.28
CA GLY A 517 -1.34 -16.11 3.25
C GLY A 517 -0.53 -16.60 4.44
N VAL A 518 0.65 -16.01 4.68
CA VAL A 518 1.66 -16.47 5.67
C VAL A 518 1.08 -16.71 7.07
N THR A 519 0.24 -15.79 7.57
CA THR A 519 -0.35 -15.86 8.92
C THR A 519 -1.61 -16.75 9.01
N THR A 520 -2.28 -17.03 7.88
CA THR A 520 -3.64 -17.60 7.87
C THR A 520 -3.78 -18.93 7.15
N GLY A 521 -2.76 -19.34 6.38
CA GLY A 521 -2.82 -20.51 5.48
C GLY A 521 -3.80 -20.36 4.31
N ARG A 522 -4.55 -19.25 4.20
CA ARG A 522 -5.59 -19.08 3.18
C ARG A 522 -4.98 -19.06 1.78
N LYS A 523 -5.34 -20.05 0.95
CA LYS A 523 -5.07 -20.09 -0.50
C LYS A 523 -5.48 -18.77 -1.17
N ARG A 524 -4.62 -18.21 -2.03
CA ARG A 524 -4.95 -17.06 -2.89
C ARG A 524 -5.61 -17.55 -4.18
N ARG A 525 -6.57 -16.76 -4.68
CA ARG A 525 -7.12 -16.93 -6.03
C ARG A 525 -6.04 -16.56 -7.04
N CYS A 526 -5.87 -17.36 -8.09
CA CYS A 526 -4.79 -17.24 -9.06
C CYS A 526 -5.35 -17.18 -10.49
N GLY A 527 -4.66 -16.47 -11.37
CA GLY A 527 -5.10 -16.30 -12.76
C GLY A 527 -4.02 -15.69 -13.63
N TRP A 528 -4.30 -15.61 -14.93
CA TRP A 528 -3.36 -15.07 -15.91
C TRP A 528 -2.99 -13.60 -15.65
N LEU A 529 -1.86 -13.14 -16.17
CA LEU A 529 -1.54 -11.71 -16.17
C LEU A 529 -2.64 -10.95 -16.94
N ASP A 530 -3.04 -9.81 -16.39
CA ASP A 530 -4.05 -8.93 -16.95
C ASP A 530 -3.42 -7.56 -17.23
N LEU A 531 -3.54 -7.09 -18.47
CA LEU A 531 -2.97 -5.84 -18.94
C LEU A 531 -3.98 -4.68 -18.91
N MET A 532 -5.28 -4.95 -18.74
CA MET A 532 -6.28 -3.92 -18.45
C MET A 532 -6.02 -3.34 -17.06
N ILE A 533 -5.83 -4.19 -16.05
CA ILE A 533 -5.51 -3.73 -14.69
C ILE A 533 -4.14 -3.07 -14.62
N LEU A 534 -3.15 -3.55 -15.38
CA LEU A 534 -1.79 -3.03 -15.34
C LEU A 534 -1.67 -1.65 -16.02
N ARG A 535 -2.33 -1.45 -17.17
CA ARG A 535 -2.48 -0.11 -17.77
C ARG A 535 -3.25 0.83 -16.85
N TYR A 536 -4.32 0.37 -16.22
CA TYR A 536 -5.09 1.18 -15.27
C TYR A 536 -4.24 1.60 -14.04
N ALA A 537 -3.49 0.66 -13.46
CA ALA A 537 -2.53 0.97 -12.39
C ALA A 537 -1.45 1.95 -12.87
N HIS A 538 -0.95 1.86 -14.10
CA HIS A 538 -0.03 2.84 -14.65
C HIS A 538 -0.68 4.23 -14.82
N MET A 539 -1.90 4.33 -15.36
CA MET A 539 -2.61 5.61 -15.53
C MET A 539 -2.81 6.36 -14.20
N VAL A 540 -3.00 5.66 -13.09
CA VAL A 540 -3.15 6.28 -11.75
C VAL A 540 -1.81 6.61 -11.09
N ASN A 541 -0.75 5.83 -11.36
CA ASN A 541 0.53 5.94 -10.61
C ASN A 541 1.69 6.58 -11.37
N GLY A 542 1.62 6.69 -12.71
CA GLY A 542 2.69 7.27 -13.52
C GLY A 542 4.02 6.51 -13.44
N PHE A 543 3.99 5.18 -13.39
CA PHE A 543 5.19 4.34 -13.21
C PHE A 543 6.33 4.71 -14.17
N THR A 544 7.54 4.95 -13.64
CA THR A 544 8.74 5.26 -14.42
C THR A 544 9.45 4.00 -14.92
N ALA A 545 9.34 2.89 -14.17
CA ALA A 545 9.72 1.54 -14.61
C ALA A 545 8.89 0.47 -13.88
N LEU A 546 8.91 -0.76 -14.40
CA LEU A 546 8.29 -1.93 -13.78
C LEU A 546 9.33 -2.88 -13.16
N ALA A 547 8.91 -3.63 -12.15
CA ALA A 547 9.62 -4.81 -11.65
C ALA A 547 8.72 -6.04 -11.84
N LEU A 548 9.06 -6.91 -12.79
CA LEU A 548 8.30 -8.12 -13.13
C LEU A 548 8.75 -9.30 -12.27
N THR A 549 7.93 -9.76 -11.34
CA THR A 549 8.33 -10.78 -10.35
C THR A 549 7.70 -12.14 -10.61
N LYS A 550 8.35 -13.19 -10.07
CA LYS A 550 7.93 -14.59 -10.12
C LYS A 550 7.78 -15.13 -11.55
N LEU A 551 8.70 -14.77 -12.44
CA LEU A 551 8.73 -15.27 -13.82
C LEU A 551 9.00 -16.79 -13.85
N ASP A 552 9.83 -17.26 -12.92
CA ASP A 552 10.19 -18.66 -12.64
C ASP A 552 8.97 -19.58 -12.43
N ILE A 553 7.83 -19.02 -12.05
CA ILE A 553 6.60 -19.79 -11.83
C ILE A 553 6.01 -20.28 -13.16
N LEU A 554 6.22 -19.54 -14.26
CA LEU A 554 5.72 -19.86 -15.60
C LEU A 554 6.61 -20.86 -16.37
N ASP A 555 7.82 -21.14 -15.89
CA ASP A 555 8.86 -21.97 -16.54
C ASP A 555 8.37 -23.30 -17.13
N VAL A 556 7.38 -23.94 -16.51
CA VAL A 556 6.86 -25.27 -16.89
C VAL A 556 5.77 -25.24 -17.95
N LEU A 557 5.22 -24.06 -18.28
CA LEU A 557 4.08 -23.93 -19.19
C LEU A 557 4.51 -24.09 -20.65
N GLY A 558 3.64 -24.72 -21.45
CA GLY A 558 3.78 -24.76 -22.92
C GLY A 558 3.17 -23.55 -23.63
N GLU A 559 2.11 -23.00 -23.05
CA GLU A 559 1.44 -21.78 -23.49
C GLU A 559 1.11 -20.91 -22.28
N ILE A 560 1.20 -19.60 -22.44
CA ILE A 560 0.91 -18.60 -21.41
C ILE A 560 -0.11 -17.64 -21.99
N LYS A 561 -1.27 -17.51 -21.35
CA LYS A 561 -2.28 -16.52 -21.78
C LYS A 561 -2.11 -15.22 -21.02
N VAL A 562 -2.40 -14.11 -21.68
CA VAL A 562 -2.38 -12.76 -21.09
C VAL A 562 -3.66 -12.04 -21.49
N GLY A 563 -4.40 -11.50 -20.52
CA GLY A 563 -5.62 -10.73 -20.78
C GLY A 563 -5.27 -9.35 -21.34
N VAL A 564 -5.47 -9.15 -22.64
CA VAL A 564 -5.08 -7.91 -23.34
C VAL A 564 -6.18 -6.84 -23.29
N SER A 565 -7.45 -7.22 -23.22
CA SER A 565 -8.59 -6.30 -23.18
C SER A 565 -9.86 -6.94 -22.62
N TYR A 566 -10.84 -6.11 -22.27
CA TYR A 566 -12.17 -6.54 -21.84
C TYR A 566 -13.22 -6.22 -22.90
N LYS A 567 -14.17 -7.14 -23.09
CA LYS A 567 -15.47 -6.92 -23.71
C LYS A 567 -16.55 -6.86 -22.63
N LEU A 568 -17.55 -6.01 -22.83
CA LEU A 568 -18.76 -5.95 -22.01
C LEU A 568 -19.96 -5.87 -22.95
N ASN A 569 -20.89 -6.82 -22.84
CA ASN A 569 -22.01 -6.99 -23.77
C ASN A 569 -21.53 -7.02 -25.25
N GLY A 570 -20.49 -7.82 -25.53
CA GLY A 570 -19.84 -7.95 -26.84
C GLY A 570 -18.98 -6.77 -27.31
N LYS A 571 -19.02 -5.60 -26.64
CA LYS A 571 -18.27 -4.39 -27.04
C LYS A 571 -16.95 -4.27 -26.25
N ARG A 572 -15.84 -4.08 -26.95
CA ARG A 572 -14.51 -3.84 -26.34
C ARG A 572 -14.51 -2.50 -25.58
N ILE A 573 -14.08 -2.49 -24.32
CA ILE A 573 -14.03 -1.27 -23.49
C ILE A 573 -12.58 -0.80 -23.26
N PRO A 574 -12.29 0.51 -23.32
CA PRO A 574 -10.94 1.06 -23.12
C PRO A 574 -10.60 1.34 -21.65
N TYR A 575 -11.53 1.15 -20.72
CA TYR A 575 -11.41 1.50 -19.30
C TYR A 575 -11.60 0.28 -18.40
N PHE A 576 -11.07 0.36 -17.17
CA PHE A 576 -11.33 -0.62 -16.11
C PHE A 576 -12.69 -0.33 -15.45
N PRO A 577 -13.64 -1.27 -15.36
CA PRO A 577 -14.93 -1.04 -14.70
C PRO A 577 -14.80 -0.83 -13.19
N ALA A 578 -15.21 0.34 -12.69
CA ALA A 578 -15.22 0.65 -11.25
C ALA A 578 -16.28 -0.16 -10.46
N ASN A 579 -17.41 -0.48 -11.09
CA ASN A 579 -18.51 -1.22 -10.48
C ASN A 579 -18.30 -2.75 -10.56
N GLN A 580 -18.57 -3.48 -9.46
CA GLN A 580 -18.38 -4.94 -9.39
C GLN A 580 -19.33 -5.71 -10.31
N GLU A 581 -20.60 -5.32 -10.43
CA GLU A 581 -21.57 -5.99 -11.29
C GLU A 581 -21.27 -5.83 -12.79
N MET A 582 -20.51 -4.79 -13.18
CA MET A 582 -19.91 -4.65 -14.50
C MET A 582 -18.62 -5.47 -14.63
N LEU A 583 -17.71 -5.37 -13.67
CA LEU A 583 -16.42 -6.08 -13.69
C LEU A 583 -16.59 -7.60 -13.67
N GLN A 584 -17.64 -8.12 -13.02
CA GLN A 584 -17.97 -9.54 -12.99
C GLN A 584 -18.58 -10.07 -14.30
N LYS A 585 -18.97 -9.17 -15.23
CA LYS A 585 -19.57 -9.48 -16.53
C LYS A 585 -18.64 -9.22 -17.72
N VAL A 586 -17.35 -8.91 -17.48
CA VAL A 586 -16.41 -8.73 -18.59
C VAL A 586 -15.99 -10.08 -19.18
N GLU A 587 -16.03 -10.16 -20.49
CA GLU A 587 -15.39 -11.22 -21.28
C GLU A 587 -13.93 -10.79 -21.50
N VAL A 588 -12.97 -11.58 -21.03
CA VAL A 588 -11.54 -11.27 -21.26
C VAL A 588 -11.12 -11.73 -22.65
N GLU A 589 -10.57 -10.81 -23.43
CA GLU A 589 -9.84 -11.12 -24.64
C GLU A 589 -8.39 -11.47 -24.25
N TYR A 590 -7.96 -12.68 -24.59
CA TYR A 590 -6.63 -13.18 -24.31
C TYR A 590 -5.76 -13.20 -25.57
N GLU A 591 -4.48 -12.92 -25.41
CA GLU A 591 -3.44 -13.34 -26.34
C GLU A 591 -2.70 -14.55 -25.75
N THR A 592 -2.36 -15.53 -26.60
CA THR A 592 -1.62 -16.74 -26.20
C THR A 592 -0.18 -16.63 -26.69
N LEU A 593 0.76 -16.68 -25.76
CA LEU A 593 2.20 -16.65 -26.03
C LEU A 593 2.80 -18.05 -25.81
N PRO A 594 3.83 -18.46 -26.57
CA PRO A 594 4.53 -19.72 -26.31
C PRO A 594 5.30 -19.64 -24.99
N GLY A 595 5.17 -20.67 -24.15
CA GLY A 595 6.02 -20.85 -22.98
C GLY A 595 7.42 -21.36 -23.34
N TRP A 596 8.38 -21.23 -22.42
CA TRP A 596 9.78 -21.61 -22.66
C TRP A 596 10.15 -23.04 -22.24
N LYS A 597 9.38 -23.70 -21.36
CA LYS A 597 9.65 -25.06 -20.85
C LYS A 597 11.09 -25.25 -20.33
N ALA A 598 11.63 -24.24 -19.66
CA ALA A 598 13.02 -24.20 -19.19
C ALA A 598 13.12 -23.48 -17.85
N ASP A 599 14.03 -23.93 -16.97
CA ASP A 599 14.30 -23.32 -15.67
C ASP A 599 15.01 -21.95 -15.83
N THR A 600 14.41 -20.90 -15.30
CA THR A 600 14.99 -19.53 -15.31
C THR A 600 15.64 -19.13 -13.98
N THR A 601 15.57 -19.96 -12.94
CA THR A 601 16.02 -19.60 -11.58
C THR A 601 17.52 -19.35 -11.45
N GLY A 602 18.31 -19.92 -12.37
CA GLY A 602 19.75 -19.68 -12.51
C GLY A 602 20.14 -18.39 -13.23
N ALA A 603 19.21 -17.72 -13.94
CA ALA A 603 19.52 -16.53 -14.74
C ALA A 603 19.91 -15.32 -13.86
N ARG A 604 20.94 -14.58 -14.26
CA ARG A 604 21.44 -13.38 -13.54
C ARG A 604 21.58 -12.14 -14.45
N ARG A 605 21.43 -12.31 -15.76
CA ARG A 605 21.45 -11.27 -16.81
C ARG A 605 20.31 -11.49 -17.80
N TRP A 606 20.06 -10.50 -18.64
CA TRP A 606 19.06 -10.57 -19.71
C TRP A 606 19.32 -11.71 -20.70
N GLU A 607 20.59 -11.90 -21.07
CA GLU A 607 21.03 -12.88 -22.07
C GLU A 607 20.89 -14.34 -21.58
N ASP A 608 20.76 -14.53 -20.26
CA ASP A 608 20.54 -15.85 -19.65
C ASP A 608 19.08 -16.31 -19.76
N LEU A 609 18.14 -15.41 -20.11
CA LEU A 609 16.71 -15.71 -20.22
C LEU A 609 16.36 -16.31 -21.60
N PRO A 610 15.54 -17.39 -21.66
CA PRO A 610 15.06 -17.95 -22.93
C PRO A 610 14.36 -16.92 -23.84
N PRO A 611 14.46 -17.04 -25.18
CA PRO A 611 13.85 -16.07 -26.11
C PRO A 611 12.35 -15.83 -25.89
N GLN A 612 11.60 -16.86 -25.51
CA GLN A 612 10.17 -16.75 -25.20
C GLN A 612 9.92 -15.99 -23.89
N ALA A 613 10.78 -16.15 -22.88
CA ALA A 613 10.72 -15.38 -21.63
C ALA A 613 11.06 -13.90 -21.88
N GLN A 614 12.09 -13.63 -22.69
CA GLN A 614 12.39 -12.27 -23.15
C GLN A 614 11.23 -11.65 -23.95
N ASN A 615 10.57 -12.43 -24.81
CA ASN A 615 9.40 -11.98 -25.57
C ASN A 615 8.20 -11.71 -24.67
N TYR A 616 7.99 -12.52 -23.63
CA TYR A 616 6.96 -12.27 -22.61
C TYR A 616 7.21 -10.93 -21.88
N ILE A 617 8.46 -10.64 -21.51
CA ILE A 617 8.82 -9.35 -20.88
C ILE A 617 8.53 -8.18 -21.84
N ARG A 618 9.06 -8.25 -23.07
CA ARG A 618 8.81 -7.23 -24.12
C ARG A 618 7.32 -7.06 -24.42
N PHE A 619 6.53 -8.12 -24.35
CA PHE A 619 5.08 -8.07 -24.54
C PHE A 619 4.37 -7.24 -23.47
N VAL A 620 4.79 -7.36 -22.20
CA VAL A 620 4.28 -6.54 -21.09
C VAL A 620 4.70 -5.08 -21.27
N GLU A 621 5.98 -4.83 -21.58
CA GLU A 621 6.49 -3.46 -21.80
C GLU A 621 5.70 -2.72 -22.90
N ASN A 622 5.55 -3.35 -24.07
CA ASN A 622 4.83 -2.80 -25.22
C ASN A 622 3.34 -2.52 -24.91
N HIS A 623 2.69 -3.34 -24.08
CA HIS A 623 1.27 -3.20 -23.75
C HIS A 623 0.96 -2.23 -22.60
N VAL A 624 1.97 -1.83 -21.82
CA VAL A 624 1.83 -0.87 -20.72
C VAL A 624 2.43 0.49 -21.09
N GLY A 625 3.42 0.53 -21.98
CA GLY A 625 4.18 1.73 -22.33
C GLY A 625 5.31 2.05 -21.34
N VAL A 626 5.70 1.09 -20.50
CA VAL A 626 6.70 1.27 -19.42
C VAL A 626 7.69 0.12 -19.44
N ALA A 627 8.99 0.45 -19.43
CA ALA A 627 10.08 -0.52 -19.44
C ALA A 627 10.19 -1.31 -18.14
N VAL A 628 10.58 -2.58 -18.23
CA VAL A 628 10.87 -3.44 -17.07
C VAL A 628 12.33 -3.24 -16.67
N LYS A 629 12.57 -2.68 -15.49
CA LYS A 629 13.93 -2.46 -14.94
C LYS A 629 14.46 -3.68 -14.20
N TRP A 630 13.57 -4.49 -13.62
CA TRP A 630 13.94 -5.70 -12.87
C TRP A 630 13.06 -6.91 -13.22
N VAL A 631 13.68 -8.10 -13.28
CA VAL A 631 13.03 -9.39 -13.51
C VAL A 631 13.36 -10.35 -12.37
N GLY A 632 12.35 -10.76 -11.60
CA GLY A 632 12.49 -11.68 -10.47
C GLY A 632 12.25 -13.13 -10.88
N VAL A 633 13.31 -13.95 -10.84
CA VAL A 633 13.34 -15.39 -11.20
C VAL A 633 13.58 -16.31 -9.98
N GLY A 634 13.36 -15.83 -8.76
CA GLY A 634 13.64 -16.66 -7.56
C GLY A 634 13.42 -15.93 -6.24
N LYS A 635 13.79 -16.58 -5.13
CA LYS A 635 13.50 -16.09 -3.76
C LYS A 635 14.55 -15.13 -3.19
N SER A 636 15.83 -15.32 -3.50
CA SER A 636 16.95 -14.50 -3.01
C SER A 636 17.05 -13.15 -3.73
N ARG A 637 17.79 -12.20 -3.14
CA ARG A 637 18.04 -10.87 -3.73
C ARG A 637 18.78 -10.94 -5.07
N GLU A 638 19.71 -11.90 -5.22
CA GLU A 638 20.45 -12.14 -6.47
C GLU A 638 19.58 -12.69 -7.61
N SER A 639 18.41 -13.28 -7.33
CA SER A 639 17.45 -13.70 -8.36
C SER A 639 16.59 -12.53 -8.89
N MET A 640 17.07 -11.29 -8.75
CA MET A 640 16.45 -10.07 -9.29
C MET A 640 17.38 -9.48 -10.36
N ILE A 641 17.19 -9.93 -11.60
CA ILE A 641 17.97 -9.49 -12.77
C ILE A 641 17.64 -8.01 -13.02
N GLN A 642 18.65 -7.15 -13.09
CA GLN A 642 18.49 -5.75 -13.48
C GLN A 642 18.80 -5.57 -14.97
N LEU A 643 17.92 -4.89 -15.71
CA LEU A 643 18.04 -4.73 -17.17
C LEU A 643 18.74 -3.42 -17.59
N PHE A 644 18.64 -2.37 -16.77
CA PHE A 644 19.27 -1.05 -16.89
C PHE A 644 19.24 -0.31 -15.55
#